data_AF-A0A5E4JK49-F1
#
_entry.id   AF-A0A5E4JK49-F1
#
_cell.length_a   1.000
_cell.length_b   1.000
_cell.length_c   1.000
_cell.angle_alpha   90.00
_cell.angle_beta   90.00
_cell.angle_gamma   90.00
#
_symmetry.space_group_name_H-M   'P 1'
#
loop_
_entity.id
_entity.type
_entity.pdbx_description
1 polymer ?
#
loop_
_entity_poly.entity_id
_entity_poly.type
_entity_poly.pdbx_seq_one_letter_code
_entity_poly.pdbx_strand_id
1 'polypeptide(L)'
;MKTRNILIGVAIFAVLFAALVIYIRISLSSMTLPSNQTALGQVQIDAFVQRNVVMSYNNTRDLAVYALTSYSLVNATNLTITLSAYTKSPIRKVYLLNVSGYCSPSTCYDENQLRNSLRNYLQGYDLIKNSSSFNYIPLSQLASVPGDSIIVVPSGILPLPLLNGTGTNIFKLINKGDTIIYAGTNFSRSIRQDGYVSVNSNATNTQLLLYNMTYAPFPGQSRLPQQSTDLSFKYPTFIFSSGSRYGNVTYLNTANGSVVAFPNFPNHYPTSGWNNVDAMASDIAKVINSRMWIPRIATGVGYVNVNSTASGSLGVFANVTRLSKLFSQEAAAVNTSYSLVTILASNPGHSAVAERSFGNKYAWNGIINTPLIVGEGQQALISYEANNMTSPSVQLHIEVYDRNLSSTAQSIRIGTNTVPSRQFGAVTPTFAIPSGYYILALKGFYGYTYAEAYLHIANATINPISTNFKNGSFVFSVSSNGQPVSNATYTINIDGAFENASSVVNGTITYDLPKGTSIQFGTRVFNVRIFNTNYAIRVGNLQTPFNVPPLYIEFAIAIVVVVLLNFILKPPAVDEYYVDVPEFPPSKKEKVPVQEAALLGVFDKINYYYHWRFMPLTVEEIRQGINNNIRINNMPVSVTTQNADVVLSQLKNKGVLAGELNYYAPQAWVNASKHDMEYLVIFRKLRDYCVSHAILFTDLDTDVTADLLMTKEGKQNSVYIYSTEGKMKTLTLSKDSRIFVFFIDELQKEEFLDRLYASFGEDAEVLKLGIEYNYVMLLDCEHIDQLAL
;
A
#
# COMPACT_ATOMS: atom_id res chain seq x y z
N MET A 1 -21.83 14.79 74.83
CA MET A 1 -21.83 15.64 73.61
C MET A 1 -20.44 15.91 73.03
N LYS A 2 -19.38 16.12 73.83
CA LYS A 2 -18.02 16.40 73.30
C LYS A 2 -17.36 15.24 72.52
N THR A 3 -17.62 13.98 72.88
CA THR A 3 -17.01 12.80 72.21
C THR A 3 -17.59 12.46 70.83
N ARG A 4 -18.86 12.80 70.57
CA ARG A 4 -19.52 12.49 69.28
C ARG A 4 -19.07 13.43 68.14
N ASN A 5 -18.81 14.69 68.46
CA ASN A 5 -18.32 15.67 67.49
C ASN A 5 -16.83 15.46 67.15
N ILE A 6 -16.04 14.91 68.08
CA ILE A 6 -14.64 14.52 67.83
C ILE A 6 -14.58 13.32 66.88
N LEU A 7 -15.44 12.31 67.06
CA LEU A 7 -15.50 11.13 66.18
C LEU A 7 -15.91 11.48 64.75
N ILE A 8 -16.87 12.41 64.58
CA ILE A 8 -17.26 12.92 63.26
C ILE A 8 -16.12 13.73 62.64
N GLY A 9 -15.42 14.56 63.42
CA GLY A 9 -14.24 15.29 62.95
C GLY A 9 -13.10 14.38 62.49
N VAL A 10 -12.82 13.31 63.24
CA VAL A 10 -11.79 12.30 62.90
C VAL A 10 -12.18 11.52 61.65
N ALA A 11 -13.46 11.16 61.47
CA ALA A 11 -13.94 10.49 60.27
C ALA A 11 -13.84 11.38 59.02
N ILE A 12 -14.22 12.66 59.13
CA ILE A 12 -14.07 13.64 58.03
C ILE A 12 -12.59 13.84 57.68
N PHE A 13 -11.72 13.94 58.70
CA PHE A 13 -10.28 14.07 58.48
C PHE A 13 -9.67 12.83 57.81
N ALA A 14 -10.08 11.62 58.21
CA ALA A 14 -9.63 10.37 57.60
C ALA A 14 -10.06 10.25 56.12
N VAL A 15 -11.28 10.67 55.79
CA VAL A 15 -11.79 10.70 54.40
C VAL A 15 -11.03 11.72 53.56
N LEU A 16 -10.78 12.92 54.08
CA LEU A 16 -9.98 13.94 53.39
C LEU A 16 -8.52 13.51 53.20
N PHE A 17 -7.93 12.84 54.19
CA PHE A 17 -6.57 12.32 54.09
C PHE A 17 -6.47 11.18 53.05
N ALA A 18 -7.44 10.27 53.03
CA ALA A 18 -7.50 9.21 52.01
C ALA A 18 -7.67 9.78 50.59
N ALA A 19 -8.51 10.82 50.43
CA ALA A 19 -8.68 11.51 49.16
C ALA A 19 -7.39 12.21 48.70
N LEU A 20 -6.63 12.82 49.62
CA LEU A 20 -5.34 13.46 49.33
C LEU A 20 -4.28 12.44 48.88
N VAL A 21 -4.19 11.28 49.55
CA VAL A 21 -3.24 10.21 49.18
C VAL A 21 -3.57 9.63 47.79
N ILE A 22 -4.85 9.46 47.47
CA ILE A 22 -5.29 9.02 46.13
C ILE A 22 -4.93 10.06 45.07
N TYR A 23 -5.17 11.35 45.35
CA TYR A 23 -4.83 12.45 44.45
C TYR A 23 -3.33 12.54 44.15
N ILE A 24 -2.47 12.38 45.17
CA ILE A 24 -1.00 12.40 45.02
C ILE A 24 -0.53 11.18 44.20
N ARG A 25 -1.08 9.98 44.42
CA ARG A 25 -0.75 8.78 43.61
C ARG A 25 -1.12 8.94 42.13
N ILE A 26 -2.29 9.52 41.85
CA ILE A 26 -2.75 9.80 40.47
C ILE A 26 -1.86 10.87 39.81
N SER A 27 -1.41 11.86 40.58
CA SER A 27 -0.56 12.94 40.07
C SER A 27 0.91 12.52 39.86
N LEU A 28 1.42 11.58 40.66
CA LEU A 28 2.78 11.05 40.50
C LEU A 28 2.88 9.97 39.41
N SER A 29 1.79 9.24 39.12
CA SER A 29 1.77 8.24 38.04
C SER A 29 1.71 8.82 36.63
N SER A 30 1.46 10.13 36.49
CA SER A 30 1.48 10.85 35.21
C SER A 30 2.85 11.47 34.86
N MET A 31 3.82 11.44 35.78
CA MET A 31 5.19 11.89 35.50
C MET A 31 5.99 10.77 34.82
N THR A 32 6.04 10.81 33.48
CA THR A 32 6.93 9.96 32.69
C THR A 32 8.33 10.56 32.71
N LEU A 33 9.29 9.83 33.31
CA LEU A 33 10.71 10.14 33.19
C LEU A 33 11.11 10.01 31.71
N PRO A 34 11.79 11.00 31.11
CA PRO A 34 12.28 10.88 29.74
C PRO A 34 13.25 9.70 29.67
N SER A 35 12.95 8.73 28.81
CA SER A 35 13.81 7.58 28.58
C SER A 35 15.19 8.07 28.13
N ASN A 36 16.26 7.57 28.77
CA ASN A 36 17.63 7.79 28.33
C ASN A 36 17.75 7.38 26.85
N GLN A 37 17.79 8.37 25.94
CA GLN A 37 18.07 8.12 24.53
C GLN A 37 19.53 7.73 24.42
N THR A 38 19.80 6.46 24.13
CA THR A 38 21.12 6.00 23.69
C THR A 38 21.58 6.84 22.50
N ALA A 39 22.75 7.47 22.62
CA ALA A 39 23.34 8.24 21.54
C ALA A 39 23.57 7.32 20.33
N LEU A 40 22.83 7.55 19.25
CA LEU A 40 22.99 6.84 17.98
C LEU A 40 24.26 7.34 17.28
N GLY A 41 25.04 6.43 16.70
CA GLY A 41 26.27 6.77 15.96
C GLY A 41 26.01 7.50 14.64
N GLN A 42 27.05 7.66 13.81
CA GLN A 42 26.92 8.20 12.46
C GLN A 42 25.94 7.36 11.63
N VAL A 43 25.07 8.05 10.88
CA VAL A 43 24.12 7.43 9.95
C VAL A 43 24.89 6.86 8.76
N GLN A 44 24.68 5.59 8.45
CA GLN A 44 25.14 4.98 7.22
C GLN A 44 23.93 4.58 6.37
N ILE A 45 24.04 4.80 5.07
CA ILE A 45 23.01 4.47 4.09
C ILE A 45 23.64 3.80 2.88
N ASP A 46 23.04 2.67 2.48
CA ASP A 46 23.20 2.12 1.14
C ASP A 46 21.82 2.01 0.49
N ALA A 47 21.74 2.37 -0.78
CA ALA A 47 20.48 2.38 -1.53
C ALA A 47 20.72 2.24 -3.03
N PHE A 48 19.78 1.54 -3.68
CA PHE A 48 19.76 1.39 -5.14
C PHE A 48 18.33 1.31 -5.66
N VAL A 49 18.14 1.77 -6.89
CA VAL A 49 16.85 1.71 -7.59
C VAL A 49 16.73 0.32 -8.20
N GLN A 50 15.83 -0.51 -7.65
CA GLN A 50 15.56 -1.87 -8.13
C GLN A 50 14.79 -1.86 -9.44
N ARG A 51 13.78 -0.99 -9.51
CA ARG A 51 12.86 -0.90 -10.63
C ARG A 51 12.47 0.55 -10.85
N ASN A 52 12.42 0.97 -12.11
CA ASN A 52 11.89 2.25 -12.51
C ASN A 52 11.01 2.09 -13.74
N VAL A 53 9.87 2.78 -13.74
CA VAL A 53 8.90 2.70 -14.84
C VAL A 53 8.10 3.99 -14.91
N VAL A 54 7.61 4.31 -16.09
CA VAL A 54 6.65 5.37 -16.31
C VAL A 54 5.28 4.72 -16.44
N MET A 55 4.38 5.09 -15.54
CA MET A 55 3.02 4.53 -15.44
C MET A 55 2.02 5.56 -15.93
N SER A 56 0.86 5.10 -16.40
CA SER A 56 -0.30 5.96 -16.55
C SER A 56 -0.88 6.33 -15.18
N TYR A 57 -1.47 7.51 -15.14
CA TYR A 57 -2.06 8.12 -13.97
C TYR A 57 -3.36 8.73 -14.44
N ASN A 58 -4.46 8.40 -13.76
CA ASN A 58 -5.82 8.90 -14.02
C ASN A 58 -6.44 8.54 -15.40
N ASN A 59 -7.70 8.96 -15.60
CA ASN A 59 -8.46 8.73 -16.85
C ASN A 59 -8.12 9.71 -17.98
N THR A 60 -7.35 10.77 -17.71
CA THR A 60 -6.82 11.71 -18.73
C THR A 60 -5.52 11.24 -19.35
N ARG A 61 -5.02 10.05 -18.96
CA ARG A 61 -3.77 9.42 -19.44
C ARG A 61 -2.54 10.26 -19.10
N ASP A 62 -2.55 10.91 -17.95
CA ASP A 62 -1.35 11.57 -17.46
C ASP A 62 -0.28 10.51 -17.14
N LEU A 63 0.98 10.94 -17.05
CA LEU A 63 2.09 10.03 -16.76
C LEU A 63 2.67 10.31 -15.38
N ALA A 64 3.02 9.25 -14.65
CA ALA A 64 3.76 9.32 -13.41
C ALA A 64 5.04 8.50 -13.52
N VAL A 65 6.15 9.03 -12.99
CA VAL A 65 7.37 8.23 -12.85
C VAL A 65 7.33 7.51 -11.52
N TYR A 66 7.66 6.23 -11.53
CA TYR A 66 7.78 5.39 -10.34
C TYR A 66 9.22 4.86 -10.19
N ALA A 67 9.69 4.81 -8.96
CA ALA A 67 10.94 4.16 -8.58
C ALA A 67 10.74 3.29 -7.32
N LEU A 68 11.04 1.99 -7.43
CA LEU A 68 11.19 1.11 -6.28
C LEU A 68 12.64 1.17 -5.81
N THR A 69 12.85 1.70 -4.61
CA THR A 69 14.19 1.89 -4.04
C THR A 69 14.38 0.93 -2.87
N SER A 70 15.40 0.07 -2.97
CA SER A 70 15.89 -0.70 -1.82
C SER A 70 16.87 0.11 -1.02
N TYR A 71 16.80 -0.04 0.30
CA TYR A 71 17.68 0.64 1.24
C TYR A 71 18.16 -0.30 2.35
N SER A 72 19.34 0.02 2.88
CA SER A 72 19.93 -0.53 4.09
C SER A 72 20.48 0.62 4.92
N LEU A 73 20.10 0.68 6.20
CA LEU A 73 20.36 1.80 7.10
C LEU A 73 20.99 1.31 8.41
N VAL A 74 21.94 2.10 8.92
CA VAL A 74 22.54 1.93 10.25
C VAL A 74 22.51 3.28 10.97
N ASN A 75 22.12 3.25 12.25
CA ASN A 75 21.90 4.40 13.14
C ASN A 75 20.90 5.45 12.66
N ALA A 76 19.92 5.10 11.82
CA ALA A 76 18.88 6.04 11.34
C ALA A 76 17.57 5.88 12.12
N THR A 77 16.83 6.97 12.34
CA THR A 77 15.46 6.94 12.87
C THR A 77 14.42 7.30 11.81
N ASN A 78 14.83 8.09 10.81
CA ASN A 78 13.95 8.56 9.75
C ASN A 78 14.59 8.31 8.39
N LEU A 79 13.76 7.93 7.41
CA LEU A 79 14.13 7.81 6.01
C LEU A 79 13.15 8.61 5.15
N THR A 80 13.67 9.48 4.31
CA THR A 80 12.91 10.22 3.29
C THR A 80 13.46 9.89 1.92
N ILE A 81 12.63 9.37 1.02
CA ILE A 81 12.98 9.13 -0.38
C ILE A 81 12.24 10.14 -1.24
N THR A 82 12.97 11.02 -1.91
CA THR A 82 12.42 12.00 -2.86
C THR A 82 12.72 11.57 -4.28
N LEU A 83 11.69 11.41 -5.10
CA LEU A 83 11.82 11.19 -6.54
C LEU A 83 11.54 12.51 -7.27
N SER A 84 12.52 13.03 -8.00
CA SER A 84 12.36 14.23 -8.83
C SER A 84 12.66 13.91 -10.29
N ALA A 85 11.72 14.20 -11.19
CA ALA A 85 11.94 14.08 -12.62
C ALA A 85 12.33 15.45 -13.21
N TYR A 86 13.37 15.46 -14.04
CA TYR A 86 14.00 16.61 -14.64
C TYR A 86 14.00 16.48 -16.16
N THR A 87 13.94 17.60 -16.88
CA THR A 87 13.99 17.59 -18.35
C THR A 87 15.33 17.13 -18.93
N LYS A 88 16.40 17.08 -18.11
CA LYS A 88 17.74 16.65 -18.51
C LYS A 88 18.42 15.91 -17.36
N SER A 89 19.52 15.21 -17.64
CA SER A 89 20.29 14.50 -16.60
C SER A 89 20.72 15.46 -15.47
N PRO A 90 20.34 15.19 -14.22
CA PRO A 90 20.72 15.99 -13.05
C PRO A 90 22.11 15.64 -12.49
N ILE A 91 22.68 14.52 -12.90
CA ILE A 91 24.06 14.12 -12.58
C ILE A 91 24.89 14.30 -13.84
N ARG A 92 25.87 15.20 -13.78
CA ARG A 92 26.70 15.63 -14.92
C ARG A 92 28.15 15.70 -14.48
N LYS A 93 29.07 15.43 -15.39
CA LYS A 93 30.51 15.59 -15.11
C LYS A 93 30.84 17.07 -14.91
N VAL A 94 31.67 17.36 -13.92
CA VAL A 94 32.06 18.73 -13.59
C VAL A 94 33.47 19.00 -14.13
N TYR A 95 33.61 20.06 -14.91
CA TYR A 95 34.87 20.53 -15.47
C TYR A 95 35.16 21.91 -14.90
N LEU A 96 36.33 22.08 -14.29
CA LEU A 96 36.85 23.39 -13.90
C LEU A 96 37.78 23.88 -15.00
N LEU A 97 37.46 25.03 -15.59
CA LEU A 97 38.28 25.62 -16.62
C LEU A 97 39.48 26.35 -16.00
N ASN A 98 40.68 26.02 -16.45
CA ASN A 98 41.88 26.79 -16.14
C ASN A 98 41.81 28.14 -16.87
N VAL A 99 41.77 29.21 -16.10
CA VAL A 99 41.66 30.59 -16.57
C VAL A 99 42.81 31.45 -16.03
N SER A 100 43.91 30.82 -15.59
CA SER A 100 45.04 31.50 -14.93
C SER A 100 45.71 32.54 -15.83
N GLY A 101 45.65 32.34 -17.15
CA GLY A 101 46.13 33.29 -18.16
C GLY A 101 45.11 34.38 -18.52
N TYR A 102 43.87 34.32 -18.03
CA TYR A 102 42.77 35.20 -18.40
C TYR A 102 42.26 36.02 -17.22
N CYS A 103 43.16 36.38 -16.30
CA CYS A 103 42.87 37.27 -15.18
C CYS A 103 44.05 38.23 -14.97
N SER A 104 43.79 39.42 -14.42
CA SER A 104 44.89 40.33 -14.05
C SER A 104 45.68 39.70 -12.89
N PRO A 105 47.03 39.73 -12.90
CA PRO A 105 47.87 39.12 -11.86
C PRO A 105 47.52 39.55 -10.42
N SER A 106 46.96 40.75 -10.25
CA SER A 106 46.50 41.31 -8.97
C SER A 106 45.08 40.89 -8.54
N THR A 107 44.34 40.20 -9.42
CA THR A 107 42.92 39.84 -9.22
C THR A 107 42.64 38.35 -9.35
N CYS A 108 43.59 37.56 -9.85
CA CYS A 108 43.47 36.10 -9.91
C CYS A 108 43.41 35.52 -8.49
N TYR A 109 42.51 34.57 -8.23
CA TYR A 109 42.57 33.77 -7.03
C TYR A 109 43.54 32.59 -7.20
N ASP A 110 43.88 31.94 -6.08
CA ASP A 110 44.63 30.69 -6.10
C ASP A 110 43.79 29.56 -6.72
N GLU A 111 44.03 29.28 -8.00
CA GLU A 111 43.31 28.22 -8.73
C GLU A 111 43.51 26.84 -8.14
N ASN A 112 44.66 26.55 -7.53
CA ASN A 112 44.88 25.27 -6.87
C ASN A 112 44.01 25.15 -5.63
N GLN A 113 43.87 26.23 -4.86
CA GLN A 113 42.95 26.29 -3.73
C GLN A 113 41.50 26.09 -4.20
N LEU A 114 41.04 26.82 -5.23
CA LEU A 114 39.68 26.65 -5.74
C LEU A 114 39.43 25.21 -6.21
N ARG A 115 40.38 24.65 -6.97
CA ARG A 115 40.30 23.27 -7.46
C ARG A 115 40.16 22.27 -6.32
N ASN A 116 40.97 22.41 -5.28
CA ASN A 116 40.98 21.50 -4.14
C ASN A 116 39.71 21.65 -3.30
N SER A 117 39.31 22.89 -2.94
CA SER A 117 38.09 23.16 -2.17
C SER A 117 36.84 22.72 -2.92
N LEU A 118 36.72 23.07 -4.20
CA LEU A 118 35.54 22.71 -5.01
C LEU A 118 35.41 21.19 -5.13
N ARG A 119 36.52 20.48 -5.39
CA ARG A 119 36.54 19.02 -5.40
C ARG A 119 36.06 18.45 -4.06
N ASN A 120 36.56 18.97 -2.94
CA ASN A 120 36.19 18.48 -1.61
C ASN A 120 34.69 18.72 -1.31
N TYR A 121 34.14 19.88 -1.64
CA TYR A 121 32.71 20.15 -1.47
C TYR A 121 31.83 19.31 -2.39
N LEU A 122 32.22 19.12 -3.65
CA LEU A 122 31.51 18.23 -4.58
C LEU A 122 31.52 16.77 -4.08
N GLN A 123 32.62 16.31 -3.48
CA GLN A 123 32.69 15.00 -2.82
C GLN A 123 31.78 14.93 -1.58
N GLY A 124 31.77 15.99 -0.77
CA GLY A 124 30.91 16.07 0.42
C GLY A 124 29.41 16.04 0.11
N TYR A 125 29.01 16.53 -1.06
CA TYR A 125 27.63 16.42 -1.58
C TYR A 125 27.37 15.13 -2.39
N ASP A 126 28.32 14.18 -2.45
CA ASP A 126 28.25 12.97 -3.29
C ASP A 126 27.98 13.25 -4.79
N LEU A 127 28.31 14.46 -5.26
CA LEU A 127 28.17 14.85 -6.67
C LEU A 127 29.30 14.26 -7.54
N ILE A 128 30.44 13.95 -6.93
CA ILE A 128 31.55 13.23 -7.55
C ILE A 128 32.02 12.10 -6.62
N LYS A 129 32.06 10.86 -7.14
CA LYS A 129 32.48 9.69 -6.35
C LYS A 129 33.99 9.53 -6.23
N ASN A 130 34.73 10.06 -7.19
CA ASN A 130 36.19 9.94 -7.28
C ASN A 130 36.81 11.14 -8.00
N SER A 131 38.14 11.26 -7.90
CA SER A 131 38.91 12.33 -8.54
C SER A 131 38.75 12.38 -10.06
N SER A 132 38.48 11.25 -10.73
CA SER A 132 38.28 11.21 -12.19
C SER A 132 36.96 11.85 -12.68
N SER A 133 36.00 12.05 -11.77
CA SER A 133 34.70 12.66 -12.11
C SER A 133 34.74 14.19 -12.13
N PHE A 134 35.83 14.78 -11.66
CA PHE A 134 36.11 16.21 -11.67
C PHE A 134 37.39 16.46 -12.47
N ASN A 135 37.28 17.21 -13.57
CA ASN A 135 38.40 17.44 -14.48
C ASN A 135 38.78 18.91 -14.49
N TYR A 136 40.07 19.20 -14.29
CA TYR A 136 40.62 20.54 -14.45
C TYR A 136 41.29 20.63 -15.82
N ILE A 137 40.75 21.46 -16.71
CA ILE A 137 41.11 21.46 -18.14
C ILE A 137 41.52 22.86 -18.62
N PRO A 138 42.52 22.99 -19.51
CA PRO A 138 42.81 24.25 -20.19
C PRO A 138 41.74 24.59 -21.24
N LEU A 139 41.63 25.87 -21.57
CA LEU A 139 40.71 26.38 -22.59
C LEU A 139 40.87 25.69 -23.97
N SER A 140 42.08 25.26 -24.31
CA SER A 140 42.38 24.53 -25.54
C SER A 140 41.76 23.13 -25.61
N GLN A 141 41.46 22.51 -24.46
CA GLN A 141 40.84 21.19 -24.37
C GLN A 141 39.32 21.25 -24.26
N LEU A 142 38.72 22.43 -24.31
CA LEU A 142 37.27 22.60 -24.17
C LEU A 142 36.47 21.84 -25.25
N ALA A 143 37.07 21.60 -26.43
CA ALA A 143 36.45 20.83 -27.50
C ALA A 143 36.25 19.35 -27.16
N SER A 144 37.11 18.77 -26.29
CA SER A 144 37.03 17.36 -25.89
C SER A 144 36.02 17.11 -24.75
N VAL A 145 35.44 18.17 -24.19
CA VAL A 145 34.38 18.04 -23.19
C VAL A 145 33.15 17.40 -23.86
N PRO A 146 32.66 16.27 -23.34
CA PRO A 146 31.43 15.66 -23.84
C PRO A 146 30.24 16.58 -23.55
N GLY A 147 29.19 16.50 -24.36
CA GLY A 147 27.94 17.23 -24.10
C GLY A 147 27.30 16.84 -22.76
N ASP A 148 26.32 17.63 -22.34
CA ASP A 148 25.64 17.52 -21.04
C ASP A 148 26.58 17.61 -19.81
N SER A 149 27.68 18.36 -19.93
CA SER A 149 28.62 18.61 -18.84
C SER A 149 28.29 19.88 -18.06
N ILE A 150 28.87 20.02 -16.86
CA ILE A 150 28.90 21.28 -16.10
C ILE A 150 30.31 21.86 -16.24
N ILE A 151 30.41 23.08 -16.74
CA ILE A 151 31.68 23.77 -16.98
C ILE A 151 31.72 25.01 -16.09
N VAL A 152 32.62 25.02 -15.13
CA VAL A 152 32.83 26.14 -14.21
C VAL A 152 33.90 27.07 -14.80
N VAL A 153 33.55 28.34 -14.96
CA VAL A 153 34.39 29.39 -15.57
C VAL A 153 34.58 30.52 -14.55
N PRO A 154 35.62 30.43 -13.69
CA PRO A 154 35.81 31.36 -12.60
C PRO A 154 36.89 32.37 -12.98
N SER A 155 36.57 33.29 -13.89
CA SER A 155 37.56 34.17 -14.55
C SER A 155 37.45 35.65 -14.18
N GLY A 156 36.35 36.07 -13.56
CA GLY A 156 36.09 37.47 -13.27
C GLY A 156 35.65 38.28 -14.48
N ILE A 157 36.37 38.18 -15.59
CA ILE A 157 35.98 38.68 -16.92
C ILE A 157 36.04 37.50 -17.88
N LEU A 158 35.01 37.31 -18.70
CA LEU A 158 34.94 36.15 -19.58
C LEU A 158 36.11 36.10 -20.58
N PRO A 159 36.84 34.97 -20.70
CA PRO A 159 37.92 34.82 -21.68
C PRO A 159 37.45 35.06 -23.12
N LEU A 160 38.21 35.84 -23.90
CA LEU A 160 37.88 36.16 -25.29
C LEU A 160 37.63 34.91 -26.16
N PRO A 161 38.42 33.81 -26.06
CA PRO A 161 38.16 32.63 -26.89
C PRO A 161 36.86 31.90 -26.49
N LEU A 162 36.36 32.07 -25.27
CA LEU A 162 35.04 31.54 -24.88
C LEU A 162 33.90 32.33 -25.52
N LEU A 163 34.09 33.61 -25.81
CA LEU A 163 33.04 34.47 -26.36
C LEU A 163 33.11 34.57 -27.89
N ASN A 164 34.32 34.69 -28.46
CA ASN A 164 34.56 34.96 -29.88
C ASN A 164 35.65 34.03 -30.49
N GLY A 165 35.80 32.83 -29.95
CA GLY A 165 36.75 31.84 -30.49
C GLY A 165 36.21 31.14 -31.74
N THR A 166 37.11 30.83 -32.68
CA THR A 166 36.83 29.99 -33.86
C THR A 166 36.58 28.52 -33.50
N GLY A 167 37.17 28.07 -32.38
CA GLY A 167 36.99 26.73 -31.80
C GLY A 167 35.68 26.56 -31.02
N THR A 168 35.73 25.79 -29.93
CA THR A 168 34.58 25.63 -29.01
C THR A 168 34.43 26.88 -28.15
N ASN A 169 33.27 27.52 -28.25
CA ASN A 169 32.90 28.73 -27.51
C ASN A 169 31.64 28.49 -26.66
N ILE A 170 31.24 29.46 -25.83
CA ILE A 170 30.08 29.39 -24.94
C ILE A 170 28.81 28.95 -25.67
N PHE A 171 28.56 29.50 -26.86
CA PHE A 171 27.37 29.20 -27.66
C PHE A 171 27.35 27.74 -28.13
N LYS A 172 28.50 27.23 -28.61
CA LYS A 172 28.64 25.82 -29.02
C LYS A 172 28.47 24.86 -27.84
N LEU A 173 28.98 25.21 -26.67
CA LEU A 173 28.81 24.41 -25.44
C LEU A 173 27.34 24.34 -25.02
N ILE A 174 26.66 25.48 -25.00
CA ILE A 174 25.22 25.54 -24.71
C ILE A 174 24.43 24.67 -25.71
N ASN A 175 24.76 24.73 -27.01
CA ASN A 175 24.11 23.89 -28.03
C ASN A 175 24.37 22.38 -27.84
N LYS A 176 25.53 22.01 -27.29
CA LYS A 176 25.86 20.62 -26.91
C LYS A 176 25.10 20.12 -25.67
N GLY A 177 24.36 20.99 -25.00
CA GLY A 177 23.65 20.64 -23.77
C GLY A 177 24.35 21.04 -22.47
N ASP A 178 25.51 21.70 -22.57
CA ASP A 178 26.33 21.99 -21.39
C ASP A 178 25.71 23.08 -20.51
N THR A 179 25.96 22.97 -19.21
CA THR A 179 25.70 24.02 -18.23
C THR A 179 26.98 24.78 -17.95
N ILE A 180 26.95 26.10 -18.11
CA ILE A 180 28.10 26.95 -17.82
C ILE A 180 27.84 27.70 -16.53
N ILE A 181 28.68 27.47 -15.52
CA ILE A 181 28.67 28.20 -14.27
C ILE A 181 29.76 29.24 -14.30
N TYR A 182 29.39 30.50 -14.52
CA TYR A 182 30.31 31.62 -14.63
C TYR A 182 30.34 32.45 -13.36
N ALA A 183 31.53 32.79 -12.89
CA ALA A 183 31.72 33.75 -11.80
C ALA A 183 32.51 34.95 -12.31
N GLY A 184 31.85 36.11 -12.38
CA GLY A 184 32.46 37.31 -12.92
C GLY A 184 31.48 38.46 -13.20
N THR A 185 31.97 39.47 -13.93
CA THR A 185 31.21 40.64 -14.39
C THR A 185 30.32 40.29 -15.57
N ASN A 186 29.42 41.20 -15.95
CA ASN A 186 28.54 41.02 -17.11
C ASN A 186 29.31 40.75 -18.42
N PHE A 187 28.58 40.27 -19.43
CA PHE A 187 29.15 39.85 -20.72
C PHE A 187 29.32 41.05 -21.67
N SER A 188 29.69 42.23 -21.15
CA SER A 188 29.96 43.44 -21.96
C SER A 188 31.39 43.51 -22.48
N ARG A 189 32.29 42.82 -21.78
CA ARG A 189 33.73 42.82 -22.00
C ARG A 189 34.24 41.39 -21.94
N SER A 190 35.40 41.21 -22.56
CA SER A 190 36.15 39.96 -22.54
C SER A 190 37.63 40.25 -22.32
N ILE A 191 38.36 39.26 -21.81
CA ILE A 191 39.78 39.39 -21.50
C ILE A 191 40.61 38.43 -22.36
N ARG A 192 41.74 38.92 -22.87
CA ARG A 192 42.73 38.14 -23.61
C ARG A 192 43.74 37.50 -22.66
N GLN A 193 44.54 36.58 -23.18
CA GLN A 193 45.56 35.88 -22.39
C GLN A 193 46.71 36.80 -21.94
N ASP A 194 46.88 37.96 -22.59
CA ASP A 194 47.82 39.02 -22.22
C ASP A 194 47.25 39.98 -21.17
N GLY A 195 46.05 39.71 -20.64
CA GLY A 195 45.36 40.57 -19.68
C GLY A 195 44.63 41.77 -20.29
N TYR A 196 44.70 41.97 -21.61
CA TYR A 196 43.99 43.08 -22.26
C TYR A 196 42.47 42.84 -22.24
N VAL A 197 41.73 43.82 -21.70
CA VAL A 197 40.27 43.81 -21.65
C VAL A 197 39.70 44.53 -22.87
N SER A 198 38.98 43.80 -23.72
CA SER A 198 38.28 44.33 -24.89
C SER A 198 36.78 44.43 -24.66
N VAL A 199 36.15 45.48 -25.20
CA VAL A 199 34.69 45.57 -25.31
C VAL A 199 34.22 44.65 -26.44
N ASN A 200 33.08 44.01 -26.24
CA ASN A 200 32.56 43.05 -27.22
C ASN A 200 32.12 43.73 -28.52
N SER A 201 32.38 43.07 -29.65
CA SER A 201 31.97 43.55 -30.97
C SER A 201 30.45 43.49 -31.16
N ASN A 202 29.91 44.26 -32.12
CA ASN A 202 28.48 44.21 -32.45
C ASN A 202 28.00 42.79 -32.78
N ALA A 203 28.77 42.02 -33.55
CA ALA A 203 28.43 40.64 -33.88
C ALA A 203 28.30 39.75 -32.63
N THR A 204 29.18 39.95 -31.65
CA THR A 204 29.13 39.22 -30.38
C THR A 204 27.91 39.62 -29.56
N ASN A 205 27.59 40.91 -29.50
CA ASN A 205 26.38 41.40 -28.82
C ASN A 205 25.11 40.84 -29.46
N THR A 206 25.06 40.75 -30.80
CA THR A 206 23.96 40.08 -31.51
C THR A 206 23.84 38.60 -31.15
N GLN A 207 24.96 37.88 -31.01
CA GLN A 207 24.92 36.48 -30.54
C GLN A 207 24.45 36.36 -29.09
N LEU A 208 24.90 37.24 -28.19
CA LEU A 208 24.40 37.28 -26.81
C LEU A 208 22.88 37.50 -26.76
N LEU A 209 22.35 38.39 -27.61
CA LEU A 209 20.92 38.61 -27.80
C LEU A 209 20.20 37.33 -28.26
N LEU A 210 20.72 36.63 -29.28
CA LEU A 210 20.12 35.39 -29.80
C LEU A 210 20.02 34.27 -28.75
N TYR A 211 20.99 34.21 -27.83
CA TYR A 211 20.98 33.23 -26.73
C TYR A 211 20.33 33.78 -25.46
N ASN A 212 19.69 34.95 -25.52
CA ASN A 212 19.03 35.62 -24.40
C ASN A 212 19.96 35.94 -23.21
N MET A 213 21.27 36.04 -23.47
CA MET A 213 22.31 36.37 -22.49
C MET A 213 22.54 37.88 -22.33
N THR A 214 21.54 38.69 -22.65
CA THR A 214 21.55 40.13 -22.31
C THR A 214 21.44 40.31 -20.81
N TYR A 215 21.99 41.41 -20.31
CA TYR A 215 22.06 41.68 -18.88
C TYR A 215 21.46 43.04 -18.54
N ALA A 216 20.98 43.15 -17.31
CA ALA A 216 20.53 44.39 -16.69
C ALA A 216 21.24 44.58 -15.35
N PRO A 217 21.33 45.82 -14.83
CA PRO A 217 21.79 46.05 -13.46
C PRO A 217 20.96 45.23 -12.47
N PHE A 218 21.61 44.68 -11.45
CA PHE A 218 20.87 43.97 -10.41
C PHE A 218 19.94 44.96 -9.69
N PRO A 219 18.61 44.74 -9.66
CA PRO A 219 17.69 45.69 -9.04
C PRO A 219 18.03 45.86 -7.56
N GLY A 220 18.15 47.11 -7.11
CA GLY A 220 18.44 47.45 -5.71
C GLY A 220 17.48 46.73 -4.77
N GLN A 221 18.00 46.23 -3.64
CA GLN A 221 17.30 45.32 -2.72
C GLN A 221 16.01 45.91 -2.11
N SER A 222 14.89 45.86 -2.83
CA SER A 222 13.57 45.77 -2.20
C SER A 222 13.37 44.30 -1.81
N ARG A 223 13.84 43.97 -0.60
CA ARG A 223 13.60 42.73 0.18
C ARG A 223 12.81 41.66 -0.58
N LEU A 224 13.50 40.85 -1.38
CA LEU A 224 12.91 39.59 -1.77
C LEU A 224 12.76 38.74 -0.50
N PRO A 225 11.66 38.00 -0.34
CA PRO A 225 11.54 37.06 0.76
C PRO A 225 12.76 36.15 0.69
N GLN A 226 13.50 36.05 1.79
CA GLN A 226 14.58 35.10 2.00
C GLN A 226 14.04 33.69 1.69
N GLN A 227 14.09 33.27 0.43
CA GLN A 227 14.23 31.86 0.15
C GLN A 227 15.63 31.53 0.61
N SER A 228 15.70 30.66 1.61
CA SER A 228 16.89 30.31 2.40
C SER A 228 17.99 29.68 1.56
N THR A 229 18.62 30.44 0.66
CA THR A 229 19.85 30.01 0.01
C THR A 229 20.97 30.35 0.98
N ASP A 230 21.46 29.33 1.69
CA ASP A 230 22.67 29.37 2.53
C ASP A 230 23.93 29.59 1.66
N LEU A 231 23.94 30.67 0.86
CA LEU A 231 25.06 31.07 0.01
C LEU A 231 25.80 32.21 0.70
N SER A 232 27.12 32.10 0.76
CA SER A 232 27.99 33.15 1.28
C SER A 232 28.13 34.34 0.31
N PHE A 233 27.77 34.15 -0.96
CA PHE A 233 27.87 35.14 -2.04
C PHE A 233 26.97 36.37 -1.80
N LYS A 234 27.56 37.56 -1.87
CA LYS A 234 26.91 38.86 -1.64
C LYS A 234 27.14 39.81 -2.82
N TYR A 235 26.38 40.91 -2.84
CA TYR A 235 26.58 42.03 -3.78
C TYR A 235 26.64 41.65 -5.28
N PRO A 236 25.59 41.00 -5.82
CA PRO A 236 25.51 40.74 -7.26
C PRO A 236 25.39 42.06 -8.06
N THR A 237 26.08 42.14 -9.20
CA THR A 237 26.18 43.35 -10.03
C THR A 237 25.24 43.36 -11.24
N PHE A 238 24.84 42.18 -11.75
CA PHE A 238 23.94 42.06 -12.89
C PHE A 238 22.96 40.90 -12.77
N ILE A 239 21.88 40.94 -13.54
CA ILE A 239 21.01 39.78 -13.82
C ILE A 239 20.91 39.56 -15.32
N PHE A 240 20.62 38.33 -15.75
CA PHE A 240 20.20 38.12 -17.13
C PHE A 240 18.80 38.69 -17.33
N SER A 241 18.60 39.50 -18.37
CA SER A 241 17.35 40.24 -18.59
C SER A 241 16.14 39.32 -18.81
N SER A 242 16.38 38.13 -19.32
CA SER A 242 15.39 37.05 -19.55
C SER A 242 15.53 35.90 -18.53
N GLY A 243 16.47 36.02 -17.59
CA GLY A 243 16.84 34.94 -16.69
C GLY A 243 15.96 34.84 -15.45
N SER A 244 16.10 33.72 -14.77
CA SER A 244 15.56 33.49 -13.44
C SER A 244 16.63 33.76 -12.37
N ARG A 245 16.20 33.77 -11.11
CA ARG A 245 17.05 34.06 -9.95
C ARG A 245 16.98 32.95 -8.93
N TYR A 246 18.10 32.72 -8.25
CA TYR A 246 18.21 31.86 -7.07
C TYR A 246 19.03 32.62 -6.03
N GLY A 247 18.34 33.33 -5.14
CA GLY A 247 18.96 34.29 -4.23
C GLY A 247 19.74 35.38 -4.98
N ASN A 248 21.05 35.42 -4.77
CA ASN A 248 21.98 36.35 -5.41
C ASN A 248 22.57 35.82 -6.74
N VAL A 249 22.19 34.61 -7.16
CA VAL A 249 22.63 34.00 -8.42
C VAL A 249 21.54 34.20 -9.49
N THR A 250 21.94 34.37 -10.75
CA THR A 250 21.02 34.41 -11.89
C THR A 250 21.31 33.26 -12.84
N TYR A 251 20.29 32.73 -13.51
CA TYR A 251 20.47 31.67 -14.48
C TYR A 251 19.49 31.81 -15.64
N LEU A 252 19.84 31.24 -16.78
CA LEU A 252 18.99 31.14 -17.95
C LEU A 252 19.12 29.76 -18.58
N ASN A 253 18.03 29.28 -19.16
CA ASN A 253 18.01 28.09 -19.99
C ASN A 253 17.86 28.55 -21.43
N THR A 254 18.80 28.18 -22.29
CA THR A 254 18.84 28.65 -23.68
C THR A 254 19.39 27.56 -24.59
N ALA A 255 18.79 27.43 -25.78
CA ALA A 255 18.98 26.28 -26.66
C ALA A 255 18.90 24.94 -25.88
N ASN A 256 19.91 24.08 -26.02
CA ASN A 256 19.98 22.80 -25.32
C ASN A 256 20.66 22.89 -23.95
N GLY A 257 21.21 24.03 -23.56
CA GLY A 257 22.07 24.20 -22.39
C GLY A 257 21.53 25.19 -21.36
N SER A 258 22.41 25.58 -20.44
CA SER A 258 22.08 26.53 -19.38
C SER A 258 23.28 27.39 -19.04
N VAL A 259 23.05 28.64 -18.64
CA VAL A 259 24.09 29.52 -18.09
C VAL A 259 23.66 29.96 -16.70
N VAL A 260 24.52 29.73 -15.72
CA VAL A 260 24.36 30.15 -14.33
C VAL A 260 25.47 31.16 -14.06
N ALA A 261 25.12 32.36 -13.63
CA ALA A 261 26.08 33.40 -13.33
C ALA A 261 26.02 33.80 -11.86
N PHE A 262 27.17 33.75 -11.21
CA PHE A 262 27.46 34.49 -9.99
C PHE A 262 27.87 35.91 -10.41
N PRO A 263 27.00 36.93 -10.25
CA PRO A 263 27.16 38.22 -10.92
C PRO A 263 28.18 39.15 -10.27
N ASN A 264 29.30 38.62 -9.79
CA ASN A 264 30.44 39.38 -9.30
C ASN A 264 31.63 38.42 -9.14
N PHE A 265 32.81 38.97 -8.94
CA PHE A 265 34.02 38.20 -8.69
C PHE A 265 34.64 38.58 -7.33
N PRO A 266 35.38 37.69 -6.65
CA PRO A 266 36.22 38.09 -5.54
C PRO A 266 37.22 39.17 -6.02
N ASN A 267 37.46 40.21 -5.22
CA ASN A 267 38.46 41.26 -5.45
C ASN A 267 38.16 42.37 -6.48
N HIS A 268 36.93 42.51 -6.99
CA HIS A 268 36.53 43.74 -7.69
C HIS A 268 35.88 44.71 -6.69
N TYR A 269 36.64 45.69 -6.19
CA TYR A 269 36.19 46.79 -5.31
C TYR A 269 35.78 46.37 -3.88
N PRO A 270 35.72 47.29 -2.87
CA PRO A 270 35.79 46.96 -1.43
C PRO A 270 34.59 46.19 -0.84
N THR A 271 33.70 45.69 -1.69
CA THR A 271 32.57 44.81 -1.36
C THR A 271 32.63 43.59 -2.30
N SER A 272 33.57 42.68 -2.04
CA SER A 272 33.74 41.46 -2.84
C SER A 272 32.52 40.54 -2.71
N GLY A 273 32.24 39.76 -3.76
CA GLY A 273 31.14 38.79 -3.74
C GLY A 273 31.35 37.68 -2.72
N TRP A 274 32.59 37.26 -2.50
CA TRP A 274 32.99 36.28 -1.49
C TRP A 274 34.13 36.81 -0.62
N ASN A 275 34.22 36.27 0.60
CA ASN A 275 35.30 36.59 1.53
C ASN A 275 36.61 35.86 1.19
N ASN A 276 36.53 34.67 0.58
CA ASN A 276 37.69 33.86 0.19
C ASN A 276 37.31 32.83 -0.90
N VAL A 277 38.31 32.11 -1.40
CA VAL A 277 38.18 31.09 -2.46
C VAL A 277 37.37 29.88 -1.99
N ASP A 278 37.50 29.51 -0.72
CA ASP A 278 36.82 28.36 -0.14
C ASP A 278 35.29 28.58 -0.09
N ALA A 279 34.87 29.78 0.29
CA ALA A 279 33.47 30.23 0.26
C ALA A 279 32.89 30.21 -1.17
N MET A 280 33.70 30.63 -2.16
CA MET A 280 33.33 30.53 -3.58
C MET A 280 33.16 29.08 -4.04
N ALA A 281 34.10 28.21 -3.69
CA ALA A 281 34.02 26.77 -3.97
C ALA A 281 32.76 26.14 -3.35
N SER A 282 32.49 26.46 -2.08
CA SER A 282 31.30 26.02 -1.34
C SER A 282 30.02 26.44 -2.06
N ASP A 283 29.89 27.72 -2.43
CA ASP A 283 28.68 28.23 -3.07
C ASP A 283 28.47 27.67 -4.48
N ILE A 284 29.54 27.49 -5.26
CA ILE A 284 29.47 26.81 -6.57
C ILE A 284 28.98 25.38 -6.38
N ALA A 285 29.53 24.64 -5.40
CA ALA A 285 29.09 23.28 -5.10
C ALA A 285 27.63 23.23 -4.63
N LYS A 286 27.19 24.17 -3.78
CA LYS A 286 25.79 24.31 -3.34
C LYS A 286 24.85 24.57 -4.50
N VAL A 287 25.24 25.43 -5.44
CA VAL A 287 24.47 25.70 -6.67
C VAL A 287 24.41 24.47 -7.56
N ILE A 288 25.54 23.75 -7.72
CA ILE A 288 25.53 22.48 -8.47
C ILE A 288 24.60 21.46 -7.81
N ASN A 289 24.64 21.34 -6.49
CA ASN A 289 23.78 20.43 -5.73
C ASN A 289 22.29 20.80 -5.84
N SER A 290 21.96 22.10 -5.85
CA SER A 290 20.58 22.56 -5.93
C SER A 290 19.93 22.28 -7.28
N ARG A 291 20.73 22.24 -8.37
CA ARG A 291 20.28 21.97 -9.74
C ARG A 291 19.17 22.91 -10.20
N MET A 292 19.12 24.10 -9.60
CA MET A 292 18.02 25.07 -9.76
C MET A 292 17.72 25.46 -11.22
N TRP A 293 18.72 25.34 -12.10
CA TRP A 293 18.56 25.68 -13.51
C TRP A 293 17.92 24.55 -14.32
N ILE A 294 17.94 23.31 -13.84
CA ILE A 294 17.34 22.18 -14.55
C ILE A 294 15.84 22.17 -14.22
N PRO A 295 14.95 22.39 -15.21
CA PRO A 295 13.52 22.38 -14.96
C PRO A 295 13.06 21.02 -14.40
N ARG A 296 12.48 21.06 -13.20
CA ARG A 296 11.83 19.91 -12.59
C ARG A 296 10.40 19.79 -13.11
N ILE A 297 10.06 18.63 -13.69
CA ILE A 297 8.74 18.36 -14.28
C ILE A 297 7.82 17.59 -13.33
N ALA A 298 8.39 16.86 -12.37
CA ALA A 298 7.64 16.16 -11.33
C ALA A 298 8.46 16.02 -10.05
N THR A 299 7.77 15.89 -8.93
CA THR A 299 8.36 15.54 -7.65
C THR A 299 7.39 14.67 -6.86
N GLY A 300 7.94 13.76 -6.08
CA GLY A 300 7.18 12.95 -5.14
C GLY A 300 8.05 12.51 -3.98
N VAL A 301 7.43 12.21 -2.85
CA VAL A 301 8.14 11.90 -1.61
C VAL A 301 7.52 10.67 -0.95
N GLY A 302 8.38 9.79 -0.43
CA GLY A 302 8.02 8.69 0.46
C GLY A 302 8.74 8.87 1.80
N TYR A 303 8.04 8.56 2.88
CA TYR A 303 8.56 8.65 4.25
C TYR A 303 8.44 7.30 4.93
N VAL A 304 9.47 6.90 5.66
CA VAL A 304 9.48 5.69 6.49
C VAL A 304 10.14 6.02 7.82
N ASN A 305 9.43 5.73 8.91
CA ASN A 305 10.02 5.71 10.24
C ASN A 305 10.73 4.37 10.41
N VAL A 306 12.02 4.40 10.73
CA VAL A 306 12.86 3.21 10.80
C VAL A 306 13.42 3.05 12.21
N ASN A 307 13.62 1.80 12.62
CA ASN A 307 14.42 1.50 13.80
C ASN A 307 15.91 1.64 13.46
N SER A 308 16.76 1.83 14.47
CA SER A 308 18.19 2.19 14.32
C SER A 308 18.95 1.41 13.25
N THR A 309 18.63 0.13 13.02
CA THR A 309 19.08 -0.64 11.85
C THR A 309 17.86 -1.17 11.10
N ALA A 310 17.77 -0.92 9.80
CA ALA A 310 16.63 -1.32 8.99
C ALA A 310 17.03 -1.56 7.52
N SER A 311 16.41 -2.55 6.89
CA SER A 311 16.48 -2.80 5.46
C SER A 311 15.09 -3.01 4.89
N GLY A 312 14.84 -2.53 3.67
CA GLY A 312 13.55 -2.68 3.02
C GLY A 312 13.51 -2.11 1.61
N SER A 313 12.31 -2.06 1.04
CA SER A 313 12.03 -1.37 -0.22
C SER A 313 10.91 -0.36 -0.03
N LEU A 314 10.97 0.74 -0.79
CA LEU A 314 9.91 1.74 -0.82
C LEU A 314 9.71 2.23 -2.25
N GLY A 315 8.49 2.07 -2.75
CA GLY A 315 8.09 2.68 -4.01
C GLY A 315 7.86 4.18 -3.84
N VAL A 316 8.31 5.03 -4.76
CA VAL A 316 7.96 6.46 -4.78
C VAL A 316 7.47 6.83 -6.16
N PHE A 317 6.37 7.59 -6.22
CA PHE A 317 5.78 8.09 -7.45
C PHE A 317 5.94 9.61 -7.52
N ALA A 318 6.22 10.14 -8.70
CA ALA A 318 6.28 11.56 -8.98
C ALA A 318 5.35 11.85 -10.17
N ASN A 319 4.28 12.60 -9.91
CA ASN A 319 3.28 12.92 -10.92
C ASN A 319 3.83 13.98 -11.90
N VAL A 320 3.90 13.63 -13.19
CA VAL A 320 4.32 14.53 -14.26
C VAL A 320 3.08 15.28 -14.79
N THR A 321 2.59 16.26 -14.03
CA THR A 321 1.28 16.93 -14.26
C THR A 321 1.26 17.96 -15.39
N ARG A 322 2.05 17.78 -16.45
CA ARG A 322 2.25 18.82 -17.49
C ARG A 322 2.23 18.35 -18.94
N LEU A 323 1.67 17.19 -19.24
CA LEU A 323 1.50 16.73 -20.61
C LEU A 323 0.05 16.96 -21.01
N SER A 324 -0.30 18.23 -21.27
CA SER A 324 -1.68 18.65 -21.40
C SER A 324 -2.33 18.26 -22.74
N LYS A 325 -1.68 17.48 -23.63
CA LYS A 325 -2.30 16.87 -24.83
C LYS A 325 -1.41 15.79 -25.47
N LEU A 326 -1.75 14.51 -25.25
CA LEU A 326 -1.11 13.32 -25.82
C LEU A 326 -0.94 13.36 -27.35
N PHE A 327 0.12 14.01 -27.81
CA PHE A 327 0.73 13.77 -29.10
C PHE A 327 2.11 13.16 -28.88
N SER A 328 2.61 12.39 -29.85
CA SER A 328 3.87 11.62 -29.80
C SER A 328 5.10 12.39 -29.31
N GLN A 329 5.09 13.73 -29.40
CA GLN A 329 6.13 14.62 -28.89
C GLN A 329 6.23 14.65 -27.35
N GLU A 330 5.15 14.39 -26.62
CA GLU A 330 5.12 14.45 -25.15
C GLU A 330 5.66 13.16 -24.51
N ALA A 331 5.29 12.00 -25.06
CA ALA A 331 5.95 10.73 -24.71
C ALA A 331 7.45 10.77 -25.04
N ALA A 332 7.83 11.45 -26.13
CA ALA A 332 9.24 11.70 -26.44
C ALA A 332 9.90 12.59 -25.37
N ALA A 333 9.22 13.61 -24.84
CA ALA A 333 9.74 14.44 -23.76
C ALA A 333 10.00 13.64 -22.48
N VAL A 334 9.10 12.71 -22.10
CA VAL A 334 9.34 11.80 -20.97
C VAL A 334 10.50 10.85 -21.26
N ASN A 335 10.61 10.31 -22.48
CA ASN A 335 11.73 9.45 -22.88
C ASN A 335 13.08 10.17 -22.90
N THR A 336 13.09 11.50 -23.04
CA THR A 336 14.30 12.33 -22.92
C THR A 336 14.56 12.85 -21.50
N SER A 337 13.62 12.62 -20.58
CA SER A 337 13.71 13.09 -19.19
C SER A 337 14.50 12.12 -18.30
N TYR A 338 15.00 12.64 -17.18
CA TYR A 338 15.78 11.89 -16.21
C TYR A 338 15.18 12.05 -14.83
N SER A 339 15.21 11.00 -14.04
CA SER A 339 14.78 11.05 -12.65
C SER A 339 15.96 10.92 -11.70
N LEU A 340 15.88 11.62 -10.59
CA LEU A 340 16.80 11.54 -9.46
C LEU A 340 16.02 11.05 -8.24
N VAL A 341 16.51 9.98 -7.64
CA VAL A 341 16.09 9.51 -6.33
C VAL A 341 17.10 10.04 -5.31
N THR A 342 16.66 10.92 -4.44
CA THR A 342 17.42 11.42 -3.29
C THR A 342 16.92 10.73 -2.04
N ILE A 343 17.77 9.93 -1.41
CA ILE A 343 17.48 9.25 -0.16
C ILE A 343 18.18 9.99 0.98
N LEU A 344 17.41 10.56 1.89
CA LEU A 344 17.88 11.22 3.10
C LEU A 344 17.55 10.34 4.31
N ALA A 345 18.57 9.81 4.97
CA ALA A 345 18.44 9.15 6.26
C ALA A 345 18.96 10.08 7.37
N SER A 346 18.26 10.13 8.50
CA SER A 346 18.66 10.98 9.62
C SER A 346 18.36 10.39 10.99
N ASN A 347 19.12 10.87 11.97
CA ASN A 347 18.86 10.77 13.39
C ASN A 347 19.00 12.18 14.02
N PRO A 348 18.73 12.38 15.33
CA PRO A 348 18.74 13.72 15.93
C PRO A 348 20.04 14.53 15.79
N GLY A 349 21.19 13.89 15.53
CA GLY A 349 22.49 14.55 15.42
C GLY A 349 23.20 14.41 14.07
N HIS A 350 22.76 13.51 13.20
CA HIS A 350 23.45 13.14 11.97
C HIS A 350 22.47 12.89 10.82
N SER A 351 22.94 13.10 9.59
CA SER A 351 22.23 12.73 8.38
C SER A 351 23.18 12.20 7.32
N ALA A 352 22.68 11.33 6.46
CA ALA A 352 23.38 10.83 5.30
C ALA A 352 22.45 10.92 4.09
N VAL A 353 23.02 11.26 2.94
CA VAL A 353 22.30 11.39 1.67
C VAL A 353 22.90 10.43 0.66
N ALA A 354 22.05 9.73 -0.09
CA ALA A 354 22.43 8.95 -1.25
C ALA A 354 21.59 9.40 -2.45
N GLU A 355 22.23 9.57 -3.61
CA GLU A 355 21.54 9.96 -4.84
C GLU A 355 21.72 8.93 -5.95
N ARG A 356 20.63 8.63 -6.68
CA ARG A 356 20.64 7.69 -7.82
C ARG A 356 19.83 8.30 -8.96
N SER A 357 20.45 8.48 -10.12
CA SER A 357 19.77 8.95 -11.32
C SER A 357 19.52 7.84 -12.33
N PHE A 358 18.40 7.90 -13.05
CA PHE A 358 18.11 7.02 -14.18
C PHE A 358 17.37 7.77 -15.29
N GLY A 359 17.53 7.31 -16.53
CA GLY A 359 16.73 7.80 -17.66
C GLY A 359 15.32 7.23 -17.60
N ASN A 360 14.32 8.07 -17.86
CA ASN A 360 12.94 7.62 -17.94
C ASN A 360 12.69 6.95 -19.30
N LYS A 361 12.04 5.78 -19.28
CA LYS A 361 11.64 5.07 -20.50
C LYS A 361 10.17 4.72 -20.38
N TYR A 362 9.39 5.25 -21.31
CA TYR A 362 7.99 4.96 -21.53
C TYR A 362 7.87 4.23 -22.87
N ALA A 363 7.53 2.94 -22.80
CA ALA A 363 7.25 2.10 -23.96
C ALA A 363 5.73 1.93 -24.08
N TRP A 364 5.17 2.26 -25.24
CA TRP A 364 3.74 2.14 -25.50
C TRP A 364 3.37 0.70 -25.90
N ASN A 365 3.54 -0.22 -24.95
CA ASN A 365 3.09 -1.61 -25.11
C ASN A 365 1.63 -1.79 -24.66
N GLY A 366 1.02 -0.75 -24.09
CA GLY A 366 -0.35 -0.70 -23.65
C GLY A 366 -0.63 0.55 -22.81
N ILE A 367 -1.88 0.71 -22.37
CA ILE A 367 -2.33 1.75 -21.44
C ILE A 367 -3.31 1.12 -20.45
N ILE A 368 -3.28 1.55 -19.18
CA ILE A 368 -4.36 1.33 -18.22
C ILE A 368 -4.82 2.69 -17.72
N ASN A 369 -6.10 3.00 -17.81
CA ASN A 369 -6.68 4.22 -17.26
C ASN A 369 -7.51 3.88 -16.04
N THR A 370 -7.24 4.58 -14.95
CA THR A 370 -7.90 4.39 -13.66
C THR A 370 -8.50 5.71 -13.21
N PRO A 371 -9.58 5.70 -12.40
CA PRO A 371 -9.96 6.88 -11.65
C PRO A 371 -8.82 7.28 -10.71
N LEU A 372 -8.64 8.59 -10.49
CA LEU A 372 -7.55 9.09 -9.65
C LEU A 372 -7.62 8.56 -8.21
N ILE A 373 -8.83 8.46 -7.68
CA ILE A 373 -9.14 7.98 -6.35
C ILE A 373 -10.34 7.05 -6.46
N VAL A 374 -10.24 5.88 -5.84
CA VAL A 374 -11.35 4.93 -5.70
C VAL A 374 -11.60 4.73 -4.21
N GLY A 375 -12.85 4.67 -3.77
CA GLY A 375 -13.12 4.37 -2.37
C GLY A 375 -12.96 2.88 -2.06
N GLU A 376 -12.58 2.54 -0.84
CA GLU A 376 -12.64 1.16 -0.35
C GLU A 376 -14.05 0.56 -0.55
N GLY A 377 -14.12 -0.65 -1.10
CA GLY A 377 -15.36 -1.37 -1.43
C GLY A 377 -16.13 -0.82 -2.63
N GLN A 378 -15.58 0.13 -3.38
CA GLN A 378 -16.25 0.72 -4.55
C GLN A 378 -15.87 0.04 -5.85
N GLN A 379 -16.82 0.08 -6.77
CA GLN A 379 -16.60 -0.23 -8.17
C GLN A 379 -15.93 0.93 -8.89
N ALA A 380 -14.97 0.62 -9.75
CA ALA A 380 -14.30 1.62 -10.56
C ALA A 380 -14.13 1.15 -11.99
N LEU A 381 -14.53 1.99 -12.95
CA LEU A 381 -14.32 1.72 -14.37
C LEU A 381 -12.83 1.87 -14.70
N ILE A 382 -12.22 0.79 -15.16
CA ILE A 382 -10.85 0.76 -15.66
C ILE A 382 -10.89 0.45 -17.14
N SER A 383 -10.28 1.33 -17.95
CA SER A 383 -10.10 1.04 -19.39
C SER A 383 -8.66 0.64 -19.65
N TYR A 384 -8.46 -0.28 -20.59
CA TYR A 384 -7.13 -0.79 -20.92
C TYR A 384 -6.96 -0.98 -22.43
N GLU A 385 -5.72 -0.91 -22.88
CA GLU A 385 -5.28 -1.18 -24.25
C GLU A 385 -3.96 -1.99 -24.16
N ALA A 386 -3.79 -2.99 -25.02
CA ALA A 386 -2.56 -3.78 -25.10
C ALA A 386 -2.10 -3.88 -26.56
N ASN A 387 -0.87 -3.45 -26.81
CA ASN A 387 -0.22 -3.45 -28.11
C ASN A 387 0.99 -4.39 -28.08
N ASN A 388 0.85 -5.58 -28.67
CA ASN A 388 1.98 -6.42 -29.04
C ASN A 388 1.73 -7.00 -30.44
N MET A 389 2.64 -6.71 -31.37
CA MET A 389 2.52 -7.11 -32.78
C MET A 389 2.76 -8.61 -33.02
N THR A 390 3.07 -9.41 -32.00
CA THR A 390 3.62 -10.77 -32.16
C THR A 390 2.84 -11.90 -31.46
N SER A 391 1.71 -11.64 -30.80
CA SER A 391 1.02 -12.67 -29.99
C SER A 391 -0.34 -13.12 -30.57
N PRO A 392 -0.74 -14.40 -30.36
CA PRO A 392 -2.12 -14.86 -30.54
C PRO A 392 -3.04 -14.28 -29.45
N SER A 393 -4.33 -14.63 -29.47
CA SER A 393 -5.27 -14.31 -28.38
C SER A 393 -4.68 -14.68 -27.02
N VAL A 394 -4.59 -13.71 -26.10
CA VAL A 394 -4.09 -13.91 -24.73
C VAL A 394 -5.17 -13.57 -23.73
N GLN A 395 -5.16 -14.25 -22.57
CA GLN A 395 -6.03 -13.86 -21.49
C GLN A 395 -5.40 -12.71 -20.71
N LEU A 396 -5.94 -11.52 -20.90
CA LEU A 396 -5.49 -10.36 -20.16
C LEU A 396 -6.06 -10.41 -18.74
N HIS A 397 -5.29 -9.92 -17.79
CA HIS A 397 -5.72 -9.71 -16.42
C HIS A 397 -4.96 -8.51 -15.85
N ILE A 398 -5.51 -7.89 -14.80
CA ILE A 398 -4.84 -6.80 -14.08
C ILE A 398 -4.48 -7.31 -12.70
N GLU A 399 -3.19 -7.28 -12.38
CA GLU A 399 -2.72 -7.51 -11.02
C GLU A 399 -2.58 -6.19 -10.28
N VAL A 400 -3.12 -6.13 -9.08
CA VAL A 400 -3.04 -4.98 -8.19
C VAL A 400 -1.97 -5.25 -7.15
N TYR A 401 -0.87 -4.51 -7.22
CA TYR A 401 0.24 -4.58 -6.26
C TYR A 401 0.16 -3.45 -5.25
N ASP A 402 0.66 -3.71 -4.04
CA ASP A 402 0.99 -2.62 -3.12
C ASP A 402 2.04 -1.66 -3.73
N ARG A 403 2.21 -0.49 -3.11
CA ARG A 403 3.21 0.51 -3.54
C ARG A 403 4.63 -0.05 -3.64
N ASN A 404 4.95 -1.12 -2.91
CA ASN A 404 6.29 -1.70 -2.81
C ASN A 404 6.50 -2.90 -3.74
N LEU A 405 5.49 -3.30 -4.51
CA LEU A 405 5.48 -4.51 -5.35
C LEU A 405 5.82 -5.79 -4.58
N SER A 406 5.48 -5.83 -3.28
CA SER A 406 5.84 -6.93 -2.38
C SER A 406 4.82 -8.07 -2.41
N SER A 407 3.55 -7.74 -2.64
CA SER A 407 2.45 -8.70 -2.72
C SER A 407 1.37 -8.25 -3.70
N THR A 408 0.78 -9.21 -4.41
CA THR A 408 -0.45 -9.00 -5.17
C THR A 408 -1.61 -8.90 -4.19
N ALA A 409 -2.23 -7.73 -4.10
CA ALA A 409 -3.38 -7.46 -3.25
C ALA A 409 -4.69 -7.98 -3.85
N GLN A 410 -4.81 -7.98 -5.19
CA GLN A 410 -5.99 -8.43 -5.91
C GLN A 410 -5.63 -8.77 -7.37
N SER A 411 -6.32 -9.73 -8.00
CA SER A 411 -6.28 -9.97 -9.45
C SER A 411 -7.64 -9.71 -10.06
N ILE A 412 -7.70 -8.93 -11.16
CA ILE A 412 -8.92 -8.55 -11.86
C ILE A 412 -8.94 -9.24 -13.21
N ARG A 413 -9.93 -10.12 -13.41
CA ARG A 413 -10.11 -10.86 -14.66
C ARG A 413 -10.72 -9.95 -15.72
N ILE A 414 -10.12 -9.93 -16.90
CA ILE A 414 -10.61 -9.17 -18.06
C ILE A 414 -11.30 -10.10 -19.08
N GLY A 415 -10.86 -11.35 -19.18
CA GLY A 415 -11.29 -12.31 -20.20
C GLY A 415 -10.28 -12.43 -21.36
N THR A 416 -10.61 -13.24 -22.37
CA THR A 416 -9.74 -13.41 -23.55
C THR A 416 -9.88 -12.24 -24.51
N ASN A 417 -8.75 -11.62 -24.87
CA ASN A 417 -8.71 -10.60 -25.90
C ASN A 417 -7.59 -10.89 -26.91
N THR A 418 -7.82 -10.53 -28.17
CA THR A 418 -6.75 -10.55 -29.18
C THR A 418 -5.80 -9.38 -28.92
N VAL A 419 -4.51 -9.66 -28.79
CA VAL A 419 -3.45 -8.65 -28.77
C VAL A 419 -2.74 -8.68 -30.13
N PRO A 420 -2.52 -7.54 -30.80
CA PRO A 420 -2.80 -6.18 -30.36
C PRO A 420 -4.30 -5.85 -30.45
N SER A 421 -4.87 -5.34 -29.37
CA SER A 421 -6.20 -4.72 -29.42
C SER A 421 -6.01 -3.23 -29.56
N ARG A 422 -6.35 -2.69 -30.74
CA ARG A 422 -6.43 -1.22 -30.94
C ARG A 422 -7.70 -0.62 -30.35
N GLN A 423 -8.58 -1.45 -29.76
CA GLN A 423 -9.80 -1.02 -29.09
C GLN A 423 -9.59 -1.05 -27.58
N PHE A 424 -10.03 0.01 -26.90
CA PHE A 424 -10.04 0.04 -25.45
C PHE A 424 -11.06 -0.98 -24.94
N GLY A 425 -10.58 -1.95 -24.18
CA GLY A 425 -11.45 -2.76 -23.34
C GLY A 425 -11.73 -2.03 -22.03
N ALA A 426 -12.78 -2.45 -21.31
CA ALA A 426 -13.11 -1.89 -20.00
C ALA A 426 -13.58 -2.98 -19.04
N VAL A 427 -13.25 -2.80 -17.76
CA VAL A 427 -13.70 -3.64 -16.64
C VAL A 427 -14.12 -2.75 -15.48
N THR A 428 -15.05 -3.24 -14.65
CA THR A 428 -15.57 -2.49 -13.51
C THR A 428 -15.39 -3.29 -12.21
N PRO A 429 -14.14 -3.55 -11.76
CA PRO A 429 -13.88 -4.30 -10.54
C PRO A 429 -14.32 -3.56 -9.28
N THR A 430 -14.67 -4.32 -8.26
CA THR A 430 -14.83 -3.84 -6.87
C THR A 430 -13.51 -3.93 -6.14
N PHE A 431 -13.06 -2.84 -5.51
CA PHE A 431 -11.79 -2.80 -4.77
C PHE A 431 -12.01 -3.08 -3.29
N ALA A 432 -11.94 -4.35 -2.89
CA ALA A 432 -12.07 -4.80 -1.50
C ALA A 432 -10.71 -4.91 -0.77
N ILE A 433 -9.78 -4.00 -1.07
CA ILE A 433 -8.43 -3.97 -0.47
C ILE A 433 -8.28 -2.74 0.44
N PRO A 434 -7.34 -2.75 1.41
CA PRO A 434 -7.16 -1.63 2.33
C PRO A 434 -6.82 -0.32 1.61
N SER A 435 -7.04 0.81 2.26
CA SER A 435 -6.62 2.11 1.74
C SER A 435 -5.12 2.22 1.60
N GLY A 436 -4.71 2.98 0.58
CA GLY A 436 -3.31 3.16 0.27
C GLY A 436 -3.06 3.37 -1.20
N TYR A 437 -1.78 3.29 -1.56
CA TYR A 437 -1.31 3.47 -2.92
C TYR A 437 -0.98 2.13 -3.55
N TYR A 438 -1.50 1.90 -4.75
CA TYR A 438 -1.42 0.65 -5.49
C TYR A 438 -0.93 0.86 -6.91
N ILE A 439 -0.38 -0.20 -7.48
CA ILE A 439 0.09 -0.26 -8.86
C ILE A 439 -0.71 -1.35 -9.56
N LEU A 440 -1.43 -0.99 -10.62
CA LEU A 440 -2.14 -1.92 -11.47
C LEU A 440 -1.22 -2.29 -12.63
N ALA A 441 -0.98 -3.58 -12.83
CA ALA A 441 -0.20 -4.09 -13.94
C ALA A 441 -1.09 -4.92 -14.87
N LEU A 442 -1.23 -4.48 -16.12
CA LEU A 442 -1.92 -5.23 -17.16
C LEU A 442 -0.95 -6.29 -17.66
N LYS A 443 -1.29 -7.54 -17.39
CA LYS A 443 -0.48 -8.69 -17.73
C LYS A 443 -1.23 -9.61 -18.70
N GLY A 444 -0.45 -10.40 -19.43
CA GLY A 444 -0.96 -11.51 -20.23
C GLY A 444 0.02 -12.67 -20.19
N PHE A 445 0.15 -13.38 -21.31
CA PHE A 445 0.92 -14.62 -21.42
C PHE A 445 2.36 -14.49 -20.86
N TYR A 446 2.82 -15.50 -20.12
CA TYR A 446 4.10 -15.56 -19.39
C TYR A 446 4.38 -14.41 -18.40
N GLY A 447 3.35 -13.73 -17.90
CA GLY A 447 3.51 -12.63 -16.94
C GLY A 447 4.11 -11.36 -17.58
N TYR A 448 4.05 -11.23 -18.90
CA TYR A 448 4.49 -10.03 -19.61
C TYR A 448 3.62 -8.82 -19.22
N THR A 449 4.24 -7.76 -18.73
CA THR A 449 3.56 -6.50 -18.37
C THR A 449 3.43 -5.60 -19.60
N TYR A 450 2.20 -5.41 -20.07
CA TYR A 450 1.88 -4.53 -21.21
C TYR A 450 1.83 -3.05 -20.79
N ALA A 451 1.27 -2.79 -19.62
CA ALA A 451 1.04 -1.45 -19.12
C ALA A 451 0.95 -1.45 -17.59
N GLU A 452 1.20 -0.30 -16.99
CA GLU A 452 1.04 -0.10 -15.55
C GLU A 452 0.38 1.24 -15.26
N ALA A 453 -0.50 1.25 -14.26
CA ALA A 453 -1.16 2.45 -13.78
C ALA A 453 -1.05 2.59 -12.27
N TYR A 454 -1.11 3.84 -11.84
CA TYR A 454 -1.21 4.19 -10.43
C TYR A 454 -2.67 4.30 -9.98
N LEU A 455 -2.97 3.79 -8.78
CA LEU A 455 -4.29 3.90 -8.15
C LEU A 455 -4.14 4.28 -6.67
N HIS A 456 -4.96 5.22 -6.21
CA HIS A 456 -5.11 5.53 -4.79
C HIS A 456 -6.48 5.06 -4.29
N ILE A 457 -6.47 4.24 -3.24
CA ILE A 457 -7.67 3.79 -2.56
C ILE A 457 -7.86 4.62 -1.30
N ALA A 458 -8.94 5.40 -1.26
CA ALA A 458 -9.26 6.28 -0.14
C ALA A 458 -9.86 5.50 1.04
N ASN A 459 -9.45 5.87 2.25
CA ASN A 459 -9.92 5.28 3.49
C ASN A 459 -11.45 5.38 3.60
N ALA A 460 -12.08 4.35 4.15
CA ALA A 460 -13.45 4.51 4.67
C ALA A 460 -13.48 5.55 5.80
N THR A 461 -14.56 6.32 5.85
CA THR A 461 -14.89 7.25 6.92
C THR A 461 -16.13 6.73 7.62
N ILE A 462 -16.07 6.64 8.94
CA ILE A 462 -17.16 6.10 9.75
C ILE A 462 -17.61 7.18 10.73
N ASN A 463 -18.86 7.63 10.61
CA ASN A 463 -19.42 8.68 11.45
C ASN A 463 -20.66 8.18 12.20
N PRO A 464 -20.85 8.52 13.48
CA PRO A 464 -22.06 8.15 14.21
C PRO A 464 -23.26 8.94 13.65
N ILE A 465 -24.34 8.23 13.27
CA ILE A 465 -25.64 8.82 12.90
C ILE A 465 -26.55 8.89 14.12
N SER A 466 -26.68 7.78 14.86
CA SER A 466 -27.56 7.66 16.02
C SER A 466 -26.85 6.92 17.15
N THR A 467 -26.95 7.47 18.37
CA THR A 467 -26.22 6.97 19.55
C THR A 467 -27.18 6.82 20.73
N ASN A 468 -28.04 5.79 20.66
CA ASN A 468 -29.06 5.57 21.67
C ASN A 468 -28.52 4.67 22.79
N PHE A 469 -27.78 5.29 23.71
CA PHE A 469 -27.23 4.62 24.90
C PHE A 469 -28.31 4.01 25.81
N LYS A 470 -29.56 4.51 25.78
CA LYS A 470 -30.66 3.99 26.61
C LYS A 470 -31.16 2.62 26.10
N ASN A 471 -31.26 2.47 24.78
CA ASN A 471 -31.73 1.24 24.16
C ASN A 471 -30.56 0.33 23.73
N GLY A 472 -29.31 0.77 23.90
CA GLY A 472 -28.11 0.04 23.47
C GLY A 472 -28.00 -0.09 21.96
N SER A 473 -28.58 0.83 21.18
CA SER A 473 -28.63 0.77 19.72
C SER A 473 -27.86 1.93 19.09
N PHE A 474 -26.93 1.60 18.20
CA PHE A 474 -26.01 2.53 17.58
C PHE A 474 -26.03 2.37 16.07
N VAL A 475 -26.05 3.49 15.35
CA VAL A 475 -26.05 3.51 13.89
C VAL A 475 -24.91 4.39 13.41
N PHE A 476 -24.07 3.86 12.53
CA PHE A 476 -22.92 4.56 11.96
C PHE A 476 -23.05 4.61 10.44
N SER A 477 -22.74 5.76 9.83
CA SER A 477 -22.56 5.86 8.38
C SER A 477 -21.14 5.48 8.01
N VAL A 478 -20.99 4.72 6.94
CA VAL A 478 -19.73 4.33 6.34
C VAL A 478 -19.69 4.85 4.91
N SER A 479 -18.77 5.76 4.61
CA SER A 479 -18.57 6.29 3.26
C SER A 479 -17.09 6.32 2.90
N SER A 480 -16.75 6.10 1.64
CA SER A 480 -15.39 6.30 1.13
C SER A 480 -15.45 7.22 -0.07
N ASN A 481 -14.52 8.17 -0.17
CA ASN A 481 -14.52 9.19 -1.22
C ASN A 481 -15.89 9.89 -1.44
N GLY A 482 -16.64 10.11 -0.35
CA GLY A 482 -17.96 10.75 -0.37
C GLY A 482 -19.14 9.87 -0.81
N GLN A 483 -18.91 8.59 -1.15
CA GLN A 483 -19.96 7.64 -1.55
C GLN A 483 -20.15 6.54 -0.49
N PRO A 484 -21.38 6.04 -0.27
CA PRO A 484 -21.66 5.01 0.74
C PRO A 484 -20.98 3.68 0.40
N VAL A 485 -20.41 3.02 1.41
CA VAL A 485 -19.83 1.67 1.28
C VAL A 485 -20.92 0.63 1.56
N SER A 486 -21.06 -0.41 0.75
CA SER A 486 -22.04 -1.49 0.98
C SER A 486 -21.42 -2.86 0.77
N ASN A 487 -22.01 -3.91 1.36
CA ASN A 487 -21.59 -5.31 1.27
C ASN A 487 -20.19 -5.61 1.85
N ALA A 488 -19.60 -4.66 2.58
CA ALA A 488 -18.33 -4.85 3.26
C ALA A 488 -18.55 -5.53 4.63
N THR A 489 -17.84 -6.61 4.90
CA THR A 489 -17.85 -7.25 6.22
C THR A 489 -17.12 -6.38 7.24
N TYR A 490 -17.72 -6.17 8.41
CA TYR A 490 -17.12 -5.44 9.52
C TYR A 490 -17.26 -6.25 10.81
N THR A 491 -16.35 -5.99 11.75
CA THR A 491 -16.52 -6.33 13.17
C THR A 491 -16.53 -5.05 13.98
N ILE A 492 -17.39 -4.95 14.98
CA ILE A 492 -17.51 -3.79 15.86
C ILE A 492 -17.55 -4.26 17.31
N ASN A 493 -16.83 -3.54 18.17
CA ASN A 493 -16.92 -3.70 19.62
C ASN A 493 -16.96 -2.33 20.31
N ILE A 494 -17.47 -2.29 21.53
CA ILE A 494 -17.46 -1.10 22.39
C ILE A 494 -16.51 -1.34 23.56
N ASP A 495 -15.49 -0.49 23.70
CA ASP A 495 -14.45 -0.58 24.73
C ASP A 495 -13.79 -1.97 24.82
N GLY A 496 -13.70 -2.71 23.71
CA GLY A 496 -13.15 -4.07 23.67
C GLY A 496 -14.12 -5.18 24.10
N ALA A 497 -15.40 -4.87 24.30
CA ALA A 497 -16.46 -5.83 24.67
C ALA A 497 -17.58 -5.88 23.63
N PHE A 498 -18.40 -6.94 23.70
CA PHE A 498 -19.59 -7.15 22.88
C PHE A 498 -19.32 -7.14 21.37
N GLU A 499 -18.33 -7.92 20.93
CA GLU A 499 -17.98 -8.02 19.52
C GLU A 499 -19.15 -8.54 18.68
N ASN A 500 -19.45 -7.85 17.58
CA ASN A 500 -20.46 -8.23 16.60
C ASN A 500 -19.86 -8.14 15.20
N ALA A 501 -20.13 -9.15 14.36
CA ALA A 501 -19.71 -9.20 12.98
C ALA A 501 -20.93 -9.17 12.05
N SER A 502 -20.93 -8.31 11.04
CA SER A 502 -22.01 -8.20 10.05
C SER A 502 -21.50 -7.53 8.76
N SER A 503 -22.40 -7.23 7.83
CA SER A 503 -22.10 -6.53 6.57
C SER A 503 -22.69 -5.12 6.57
N VAL A 504 -21.98 -4.15 6.02
CA VAL A 504 -22.49 -2.78 5.84
C VAL A 504 -23.64 -2.79 4.83
N VAL A 505 -24.79 -2.25 5.19
CA VAL A 505 -25.98 -2.18 4.33
C VAL A 505 -26.23 -0.72 3.96
N ASN A 506 -26.20 -0.40 2.66
CA ASN A 506 -26.42 0.96 2.14
C ASN A 506 -25.63 2.05 2.88
N GLY A 507 -24.33 1.84 3.11
CA GLY A 507 -23.51 2.80 3.83
C GLY A 507 -23.77 2.87 5.33
N THR A 508 -24.44 1.87 5.93
CA THR A 508 -24.83 1.92 7.35
C THR A 508 -24.41 0.66 8.10
N ILE A 509 -23.86 0.86 9.30
CA ILE A 509 -23.60 -0.16 10.32
C ILE A 509 -24.63 0.03 11.42
N THR A 510 -25.38 -1.03 11.74
CA THR A 510 -26.28 -1.09 12.90
C THR A 510 -25.67 -2.01 13.93
N TYR A 511 -25.48 -1.49 15.14
CA TYR A 511 -24.88 -2.21 16.25
C TYR A 511 -25.77 -2.14 17.47
N ASP A 512 -26.32 -3.29 17.85
CA ASP A 512 -27.18 -3.43 19.01
C ASP A 512 -26.49 -4.25 20.10
N LEU A 513 -26.52 -3.73 21.33
CA LEU A 513 -25.99 -4.44 22.49
C LEU A 513 -26.99 -5.49 23.00
N PRO A 514 -26.50 -6.55 23.67
CA PRO A 514 -27.35 -7.51 24.34
C PRO A 514 -28.34 -6.83 25.29
N LYS A 515 -29.59 -7.29 25.31
CA LYS A 515 -30.63 -6.76 26.20
C LYS A 515 -30.16 -6.82 27.66
N GLY A 516 -30.31 -5.70 28.40
CA GLY A 516 -29.90 -5.59 29.80
C GLY A 516 -28.47 -5.08 30.02
N THR A 517 -27.72 -4.77 28.95
CA THR A 517 -26.37 -4.18 29.07
C THR A 517 -26.46 -2.76 29.62
N SER A 518 -25.75 -2.47 30.73
CA SER A 518 -25.62 -1.12 31.26
C SER A 518 -24.31 -0.48 30.80
N ILE A 519 -24.39 0.69 30.15
CA ILE A 519 -23.23 1.46 29.68
C ILE A 519 -23.04 2.64 30.61
N GLN A 520 -21.88 2.75 31.26
CA GLN A 520 -21.62 3.88 32.17
C GLN A 520 -21.45 5.18 31.36
N PHE A 521 -21.72 6.32 32.01
CA PHE A 521 -21.53 7.64 31.41
C PHE A 521 -20.06 7.92 31.06
N GLY A 522 -19.83 8.80 30.09
CA GLY A 522 -18.50 9.16 29.61
C GLY A 522 -18.30 8.92 28.11
N THR A 523 -17.08 9.12 27.63
CA THR A 523 -16.71 8.84 26.24
C THR A 523 -16.45 7.36 26.07
N ARG A 524 -17.17 6.74 25.13
CA ARG A 524 -17.02 5.33 24.74
C ARG A 524 -16.30 5.23 23.40
N VAL A 525 -15.48 4.20 23.24
CA VAL A 525 -14.72 3.95 22.01
C VAL A 525 -15.31 2.75 21.31
N PHE A 526 -15.88 2.96 20.13
CA PHE A 526 -16.29 1.89 19.23
C PHE A 526 -15.10 1.56 18.34
N ASN A 527 -14.60 0.33 18.41
CA ASN A 527 -13.58 -0.15 17.47
C ASN A 527 -14.29 -0.89 16.35
N VAL A 528 -14.29 -0.30 15.16
CA VAL A 528 -14.84 -0.91 13.95
C VAL A 528 -13.69 -1.40 13.09
N ARG A 529 -13.59 -2.70 12.86
CA ARG A 529 -12.65 -3.27 11.88
C ARG A 529 -13.40 -3.56 10.59
N ILE A 530 -13.02 -2.88 9.52
CA ILE A 530 -13.56 -3.03 8.17
C ILE A 530 -12.39 -2.95 7.18
N PHE A 531 -12.39 -3.77 6.12
CA PHE A 531 -11.28 -3.86 5.16
C PHE A 531 -9.89 -4.06 5.79
N ASN A 532 -9.84 -4.85 6.86
CA ASN A 532 -8.62 -5.09 7.66
C ASN A 532 -8.00 -3.84 8.33
N THR A 533 -8.74 -2.73 8.38
CA THR A 533 -8.36 -1.48 9.07
C THR A 533 -9.22 -1.28 10.31
N ASN A 534 -8.60 -0.87 11.43
CA ASN A 534 -9.30 -0.58 12.68
C ASN A 534 -9.59 0.93 12.82
N TYR A 535 -10.86 1.28 12.96
CA TYR A 535 -11.35 2.63 13.19
C TYR A 535 -11.84 2.77 14.63
N ALA A 536 -11.30 3.76 15.36
CA ALA A 536 -11.71 4.08 16.72
C ALA A 536 -12.64 5.29 16.74
N ILE A 537 -13.94 5.06 16.92
CA ILE A 537 -14.97 6.10 16.94
C ILE A 537 -15.30 6.45 18.38
N ARG A 538 -15.12 7.72 18.76
CA ARG A 538 -15.38 8.20 20.12
C ARG A 538 -16.74 8.85 20.19
N VAL A 539 -17.62 8.33 21.05
CA VAL A 539 -18.98 8.86 21.25
C VAL A 539 -19.19 9.17 22.74
N GLY A 540 -19.70 10.37 23.03
CA GLY A 540 -20.01 10.79 24.39
C GLY A 540 -21.41 10.34 24.84
N ASN A 541 -21.47 9.56 25.92
CA ASN A 541 -22.70 9.37 26.71
C ASN A 541 -22.74 10.46 27.79
N LEU A 542 -23.33 11.61 27.46
CA LEU A 542 -23.46 12.72 28.39
C LEU A 542 -24.55 12.42 29.41
N GLN A 543 -24.21 12.58 30.69
CA GLN A 543 -25.20 12.60 31.75
C GLN A 543 -26.07 13.84 31.51
N THR A 544 -27.34 13.64 31.14
CA THR A 544 -28.32 14.72 31.23
C THR A 544 -28.31 15.18 32.68
N PRO A 545 -27.96 16.45 33.00
CA PRO A 545 -27.90 16.89 34.38
C PRO A 545 -29.24 16.55 35.02
N PHE A 546 -29.16 15.84 36.15
CA PHE A 546 -30.33 15.40 36.90
C PHE A 546 -31.04 16.67 37.40
N ASN A 547 -31.98 17.19 36.60
CA ASN A 547 -32.74 18.37 36.93
C ASN A 547 -33.80 17.93 37.94
N VAL A 548 -33.43 17.91 39.22
CA VAL A 548 -34.36 17.61 40.31
C VAL A 548 -35.35 18.76 40.38
N PRO A 549 -36.61 18.57 40.00
CA PRO A 549 -37.63 19.59 40.22
C PRO A 549 -37.66 19.89 41.73
N PRO A 550 -37.77 21.17 42.16
CA PRO A 550 -37.78 21.55 43.58
C PRO A 550 -38.74 20.69 44.44
N LEU A 551 -39.84 20.24 43.82
CA LEU A 551 -40.82 19.31 44.38
C LEU A 551 -40.22 18.01 44.95
N TYR A 552 -39.17 17.44 44.35
CA TYR A 552 -38.53 16.20 44.84
C TYR A 552 -37.57 16.45 46.00
N ILE A 553 -37.01 17.66 46.13
CA ILE A 553 -36.24 18.07 47.31
C ILE A 553 -37.19 18.28 48.48
N GLU A 554 -38.36 18.87 48.23
CA GLU A 554 -39.46 18.98 49.21
C GLU A 554 -39.99 17.60 49.62
N PHE A 555 -40.15 16.68 48.66
CA PHE A 555 -40.55 15.28 48.93
C PHE A 555 -39.48 14.51 49.72
N ALA A 556 -38.18 14.74 49.46
CA ALA A 556 -37.10 14.12 50.21
C ALA A 556 -37.04 14.64 51.66
N ILE A 557 -37.32 15.93 51.89
CA ILE A 557 -37.46 16.52 53.24
C ILE A 557 -38.69 15.93 53.94
N ALA A 558 -39.82 15.79 53.24
CA ALA A 558 -41.03 15.15 53.77
C ALA A 558 -40.80 13.65 54.09
N ILE A 559 -40.07 12.91 53.25
CA ILE A 559 -39.67 11.51 53.48
C ILE A 559 -38.74 11.42 54.69
N VAL A 560 -37.78 12.33 54.88
CA VAL A 560 -36.93 12.34 56.08
C VAL A 560 -37.75 12.56 57.35
N VAL A 561 -38.76 13.44 57.31
CA VAL A 561 -39.71 13.66 58.42
C VAL A 561 -40.61 12.43 58.65
N VAL A 562 -41.10 11.79 57.59
CA VAL A 562 -41.91 10.56 57.65
C VAL A 562 -41.08 9.37 58.13
N VAL A 563 -39.81 9.24 57.74
CA VAL A 563 -38.87 8.20 58.20
C VAL A 563 -38.49 8.43 59.66
N LEU A 564 -38.32 9.67 60.11
CA LEU A 564 -38.18 10.01 61.53
C LEU A 564 -39.44 9.66 62.35
N LEU A 565 -40.64 9.82 61.78
CA LEU A 565 -41.92 9.39 62.38
C LEU A 565 -42.12 7.86 62.32
N ASN A 566 -41.65 7.18 61.27
CA ASN A 566 -41.71 5.72 61.12
C ASN A 566 -40.71 4.97 62.01
N PHE A 567 -39.65 5.63 62.48
CA PHE A 567 -38.76 5.06 63.50
C PHE A 567 -39.39 5.02 64.92
N ILE A 568 -40.53 5.70 65.14
CA ILE A 568 -41.24 5.74 66.44
C ILE A 568 -42.45 4.78 66.48
N LEU A 569 -43.03 4.39 65.34
CA LEU A 569 -44.18 3.48 65.27
C LEU A 569 -43.80 2.22 64.49
N LYS A 570 -43.59 1.11 65.21
CA LYS A 570 -43.25 -0.21 64.64
C LYS A 570 -44.52 -1.05 64.43
N PRO A 571 -44.87 -1.43 63.19
CA PRO A 571 -45.80 -2.52 62.92
C PRO A 571 -45.05 -3.88 62.83
N PRO A 572 -45.76 -5.00 63.09
CA PRO A 572 -45.18 -6.33 63.22
C PRO A 572 -44.91 -7.02 61.86
N ALA A 573 -44.13 -8.09 61.91
CA ALA A 573 -43.68 -8.90 60.79
C ALA A 573 -44.85 -9.45 59.94
N VAL A 574 -44.62 -9.51 58.62
CA VAL A 574 -45.49 -10.17 57.65
C VAL A 574 -44.67 -11.27 56.97
N ASP A 575 -45.23 -12.47 56.93
CA ASP A 575 -44.65 -13.64 56.28
C ASP A 575 -44.65 -13.51 54.75
N GLU A 576 -43.54 -13.90 54.11
CA GLU A 576 -43.41 -14.01 52.65
C GLU A 576 -43.80 -15.42 52.19
N TYR A 577 -44.74 -15.51 51.24
CA TYR A 577 -45.06 -16.74 50.53
C TYR A 577 -44.35 -16.77 49.17
N TYR A 578 -43.78 -17.93 48.82
CA TYR A 578 -43.27 -18.23 47.48
C TYR A 578 -44.34 -18.98 46.68
N VAL A 579 -44.49 -18.61 45.40
CA VAL A 579 -45.24 -19.40 44.41
C VAL A 579 -44.28 -20.42 43.83
N ASP A 580 -44.52 -21.69 44.16
CA ASP A 580 -43.82 -22.83 43.59
C ASP A 580 -44.36 -23.09 42.17
N VAL A 581 -43.50 -22.96 41.16
CA VAL A 581 -43.81 -23.31 39.77
C VAL A 581 -43.37 -24.76 39.59
N PRO A 582 -44.28 -25.71 39.33
CA PRO A 582 -43.89 -27.10 39.18
C PRO A 582 -42.95 -27.25 37.98
N GLU A 583 -41.72 -27.70 38.23
CA GLU A 583 -40.85 -28.23 37.20
C GLU A 583 -41.53 -29.45 36.57
N PHE A 584 -41.78 -29.38 35.26
CA PHE A 584 -42.18 -30.56 34.50
C PHE A 584 -41.13 -31.66 34.75
N PRO A 585 -41.54 -32.91 35.04
CA PRO A 585 -40.58 -33.99 35.24
C PRO A 585 -39.70 -34.08 34.00
N PRO A 586 -38.36 -33.98 34.11
CA PRO A 586 -37.50 -34.25 32.97
C PRO A 586 -37.85 -35.65 32.51
N SER A 587 -38.19 -35.80 31.22
CA SER A 587 -38.38 -37.10 30.61
C SER A 587 -37.20 -37.98 31.02
N LYS A 588 -37.47 -39.17 31.58
CA LYS A 588 -36.42 -40.12 32.01
C LYS A 588 -35.51 -40.39 30.80
N LYS A 589 -34.36 -39.72 30.75
CA LYS A 589 -33.32 -39.98 29.76
C LYS A 589 -32.56 -41.21 30.23
N GLU A 590 -32.95 -42.37 29.73
CA GLU A 590 -32.20 -43.60 29.95
C GLU A 590 -30.92 -43.56 29.10
N LYS A 591 -29.76 -43.52 29.77
CA LYS A 591 -28.46 -43.55 29.09
C LYS A 591 -28.14 -45.00 28.72
N VAL A 592 -28.18 -45.30 27.43
CA VAL A 592 -27.84 -46.62 26.89
C VAL A 592 -26.36 -46.64 26.48
N PRO A 593 -25.49 -47.45 27.12
CA PRO A 593 -24.09 -47.53 26.73
C PRO A 593 -23.92 -48.35 25.45
N VAL A 594 -23.38 -47.75 24.40
CA VAL A 594 -23.07 -48.41 23.13
C VAL A 594 -21.55 -48.52 22.96
N GLN A 595 -21.07 -49.71 22.58
CA GLN A 595 -19.64 -49.92 22.33
C GLN A 595 -19.20 -49.22 21.03
N GLU A 596 -18.01 -48.60 21.07
CA GLU A 596 -17.42 -47.88 19.92
C GLU A 596 -17.27 -48.78 18.69
N ALA A 597 -16.78 -50.01 18.86
CA ALA A 597 -16.64 -50.98 17.77
C ALA A 597 -17.98 -51.35 17.12
N ALA A 598 -19.07 -51.39 17.91
CA ALA A 598 -20.40 -51.68 17.38
C ALA A 598 -20.92 -50.52 16.51
N LEU A 599 -20.60 -49.27 16.87
CA LEU A 599 -20.93 -48.08 16.08
C LEU A 599 -20.11 -48.00 14.79
N LEU A 600 -18.80 -48.28 14.84
CA LEU A 600 -17.97 -48.32 13.64
C LEU A 600 -18.41 -49.44 12.69
N GLY A 601 -18.79 -50.60 13.22
CA GLY A 601 -19.31 -51.72 12.41
C GLY A 601 -20.65 -51.42 11.71
N VAL A 602 -21.38 -50.36 12.10
CA VAL A 602 -22.56 -49.90 11.34
C VAL A 602 -22.15 -49.37 9.97
N PHE A 603 -21.02 -48.66 9.89
CA PHE A 603 -20.52 -48.12 8.62
C PHE A 603 -20.21 -49.24 7.64
N ASP A 604 -19.48 -50.28 8.08
CA ASP A 604 -19.13 -51.43 7.25
C ASP A 604 -20.38 -52.18 6.75
N LYS A 605 -21.38 -52.38 7.63
CA LYS A 605 -22.63 -53.08 7.26
C LYS A 605 -23.44 -52.30 6.23
N ILE A 606 -23.53 -50.97 6.37
CA ILE A 606 -24.25 -50.13 5.41
C ILE A 606 -23.52 -50.12 4.05
N ASN A 607 -22.19 -49.89 4.06
CA ASN A 607 -21.42 -49.91 2.81
C ASN A 607 -21.50 -51.28 2.13
N TYR A 608 -21.42 -52.38 2.88
CA TYR A 608 -21.60 -53.73 2.35
C TYR A 608 -22.99 -53.92 1.71
N TYR A 609 -24.05 -53.47 2.39
CA TYR A 609 -25.42 -53.56 1.90
C TYR A 609 -25.63 -52.80 0.58
N TYR A 610 -25.03 -51.62 0.43
CA TYR A 610 -25.09 -50.84 -0.79
C TYR A 610 -24.04 -51.21 -1.84
N HIS A 611 -23.19 -52.20 -1.58
CA HIS A 611 -22.02 -52.55 -2.39
C HIS A 611 -21.09 -51.35 -2.62
N TRP A 612 -20.96 -50.50 -1.61
CA TRP A 612 -20.05 -49.36 -1.60
C TRP A 612 -18.73 -49.72 -0.94
N ARG A 613 -17.67 -49.00 -1.33
CA ARG A 613 -16.35 -49.15 -0.76
C ARG A 613 -15.88 -47.80 -0.22
N PHE A 614 -15.67 -47.74 1.09
CA PHE A 614 -15.16 -46.55 1.78
C PHE A 614 -15.99 -45.27 1.53
N MET A 615 -17.30 -45.41 1.32
CA MET A 615 -18.18 -44.27 1.02
C MET A 615 -18.71 -43.62 2.31
N PRO A 616 -18.53 -42.30 2.48
CA PRO A 616 -19.12 -41.56 3.58
C PRO A 616 -20.64 -41.70 3.64
N LEU A 617 -21.16 -41.70 4.87
CA LEU A 617 -22.58 -41.84 5.14
C LEU A 617 -23.15 -40.57 5.77
N THR A 618 -24.38 -40.25 5.41
CA THR A 618 -25.16 -39.18 6.04
C THR A 618 -25.54 -39.56 7.48
N VAL A 619 -25.82 -38.55 8.30
CA VAL A 619 -26.34 -38.76 9.67
C VAL A 619 -27.59 -39.65 9.66
N GLU A 620 -28.46 -39.48 8.66
CA GLU A 620 -29.70 -40.24 8.55
C GLU A 620 -29.46 -41.71 8.22
N GLU A 621 -28.54 -42.03 7.31
CA GLU A 621 -28.12 -43.41 7.02
C GLU A 621 -27.51 -44.06 8.26
N ILE A 622 -26.68 -43.33 9.02
CA ILE A 622 -26.07 -43.82 10.25
C ILE A 622 -27.14 -44.06 11.33
N ARG A 623 -28.09 -43.13 11.48
CA ARG A 623 -29.23 -43.25 12.41
C ARG A 623 -30.03 -44.52 12.11
N GLN A 624 -30.39 -44.73 10.85
CA GLN A 624 -31.09 -45.94 10.40
C GLN A 624 -30.22 -47.19 10.63
N GLY A 625 -28.92 -47.09 10.37
CA GLY A 625 -27.93 -48.10 10.66
C GLY A 625 -27.90 -48.55 12.12
N ILE A 626 -27.86 -47.59 13.05
CA ILE A 626 -27.89 -47.83 14.49
C ILE A 626 -29.19 -48.52 14.88
N ASN A 627 -30.33 -47.99 14.41
CA ASN A 627 -31.66 -48.52 14.70
C ASN A 627 -31.83 -49.98 14.24
N ASN A 628 -31.24 -50.32 13.09
CA ASN A 628 -31.40 -51.63 12.47
C ASN A 628 -30.36 -52.66 12.95
N ASN A 629 -29.14 -52.22 13.29
CA ASN A 629 -28.00 -53.13 13.50
C ASN A 629 -27.52 -53.23 14.95
N ILE A 630 -27.90 -52.30 15.85
CA ILE A 630 -27.46 -52.30 17.25
C ILE A 630 -28.60 -52.77 18.15
N ARG A 631 -28.36 -53.85 18.88
CA ARG A 631 -29.27 -54.40 19.90
C ARG A 631 -28.57 -54.55 21.23
N ILE A 632 -29.23 -54.14 22.32
CA ILE A 632 -28.75 -54.32 23.70
C ILE A 632 -29.79 -55.15 24.44
N ASN A 633 -29.37 -56.26 25.05
CA ASN A 633 -30.27 -57.27 25.64
C ASN A 633 -31.37 -57.72 24.67
N ASN A 634 -31.01 -57.87 23.39
CA ASN A 634 -31.90 -58.22 22.27
C ASN A 634 -32.99 -57.18 21.92
N MET A 635 -32.98 -55.99 22.54
CA MET A 635 -33.87 -54.87 22.20
C MET A 635 -33.20 -53.91 21.21
N PRO A 636 -33.92 -53.43 20.17
CA PRO A 636 -33.39 -52.47 19.22
C PRO A 636 -33.19 -51.09 19.88
N VAL A 637 -32.06 -50.45 19.58
CA VAL A 637 -31.74 -49.11 20.07
C VAL A 637 -32.26 -48.07 19.08
N SER A 638 -33.30 -47.31 19.43
CA SER A 638 -33.81 -46.22 18.59
C SER A 638 -33.17 -44.88 18.96
N VAL A 639 -32.44 -44.27 18.04
CA VAL A 639 -31.83 -42.94 18.22
C VAL A 639 -32.51 -41.87 17.35
N THR A 640 -32.62 -40.67 17.92
CA THR A 640 -33.01 -39.46 17.18
C THR A 640 -31.80 -38.92 16.40
N THR A 641 -32.03 -38.09 15.38
CA THR A 641 -30.97 -37.44 14.61
C THR A 641 -30.03 -36.63 15.51
N GLN A 642 -30.59 -35.87 16.46
CA GLN A 642 -29.82 -35.12 17.46
C GLN A 642 -28.90 -36.03 18.31
N ASN A 643 -29.38 -37.21 18.71
CA ASN A 643 -28.56 -38.15 19.47
C ASN A 643 -27.45 -38.76 18.59
N ALA A 644 -27.75 -39.04 17.31
CA ALA A 644 -26.76 -39.51 16.35
C ALA A 644 -25.66 -38.44 16.14
N ASP A 645 -26.03 -37.17 15.96
CA ASP A 645 -25.09 -36.05 15.83
C ASP A 645 -24.18 -35.91 17.05
N VAL A 646 -24.74 -36.04 18.26
CA VAL A 646 -23.95 -35.99 19.51
C VAL A 646 -22.93 -37.12 19.56
N VAL A 647 -23.33 -38.35 19.22
CA VAL A 647 -22.43 -39.52 19.22
C VAL A 647 -21.36 -39.38 18.14
N LEU A 648 -21.72 -38.96 16.94
CA LEU A 648 -20.79 -38.74 15.83
C LEU A 648 -19.78 -37.64 16.16
N SER A 649 -20.23 -36.55 16.80
CA SER A 649 -19.36 -35.47 17.27
C SER A 649 -18.36 -35.97 18.33
N GLN A 650 -18.80 -36.83 19.25
CA GLN A 650 -17.90 -37.45 20.24
C GLN A 650 -16.85 -38.34 19.58
N LEU A 651 -17.23 -39.14 18.58
CA LEU A 651 -16.29 -40.01 17.85
C LEU A 651 -15.34 -39.23 16.93
N LYS A 652 -15.81 -38.13 16.32
CA LYS A 652 -14.98 -37.19 15.56
C LYS A 652 -13.95 -36.52 16.48
N ASN A 653 -14.36 -36.04 17.66
CA ASN A 653 -13.45 -35.42 18.64
C ASN A 653 -12.40 -36.40 19.19
N LYS A 654 -12.67 -37.70 19.18
CA LYS A 654 -11.69 -38.76 19.51
C LYS A 654 -10.74 -39.10 18.35
N GLY A 655 -10.97 -38.57 17.14
CA GLY A 655 -10.17 -38.85 15.95
C GLY A 655 -10.45 -40.21 15.30
N VAL A 656 -11.56 -40.86 15.64
CA VAL A 656 -11.92 -42.19 15.13
C VAL A 656 -12.82 -42.10 13.89
N LEU A 657 -13.56 -40.99 13.77
CA LEU A 657 -14.33 -40.62 12.58
C LEU A 657 -13.77 -39.33 11.97
N ALA A 658 -13.76 -39.29 10.64
CA ALA A 658 -13.69 -38.05 9.88
C ALA A 658 -15.11 -37.62 9.50
N GLY A 659 -15.35 -36.33 9.33
CA GLY A 659 -16.66 -35.85 8.87
C GLY A 659 -16.61 -34.46 8.26
N GLU A 660 -17.33 -34.29 7.16
CA GLU A 660 -17.38 -33.08 6.32
C GLU A 660 -18.79 -32.92 5.74
N LEU A 661 -19.34 -31.69 5.66
CA LEU A 661 -20.71 -31.40 5.17
C LEU A 661 -21.83 -32.37 5.62
N ASN A 662 -21.85 -32.79 6.90
CA ASN A 662 -22.81 -33.77 7.47
C ASN A 662 -22.68 -35.22 6.94
N TYR A 663 -21.57 -35.54 6.30
CA TYR A 663 -21.15 -36.90 5.98
C TYR A 663 -20.06 -37.35 6.95
N TYR A 664 -20.06 -38.64 7.29
CA TYR A 664 -19.10 -39.22 8.21
C TYR A 664 -18.53 -40.52 7.65
N ALA A 665 -17.25 -40.77 7.94
CA ALA A 665 -16.57 -42.01 7.62
C ALA A 665 -15.58 -42.39 8.74
N PRO A 666 -15.35 -43.69 9.00
CA PRO A 666 -14.24 -44.14 9.82
C PRO A 666 -12.91 -43.58 9.31
N GLN A 667 -12.08 -43.08 10.23
CA GLN A 667 -10.75 -42.56 9.87
C GLN A 667 -9.89 -43.62 9.17
N ALA A 668 -10.09 -44.90 9.52
CA ALA A 668 -9.44 -46.03 8.85
C ALA A 668 -9.77 -46.11 7.36
N TRP A 669 -10.97 -45.71 6.93
CA TRP A 669 -11.36 -45.71 5.53
C TRP A 669 -10.68 -44.59 4.74
N VAL A 670 -10.61 -43.38 5.31
CA VAL A 670 -9.88 -42.24 4.74
C VAL A 670 -8.41 -42.62 4.51
N ASN A 671 -7.80 -43.27 5.51
CA ASN A 671 -6.41 -43.72 5.39
C ASN A 671 -6.24 -44.84 4.34
N ALA A 672 -7.20 -45.75 4.23
CA ALA A 672 -7.15 -46.88 3.31
C ALA A 672 -7.46 -46.48 1.85
N SER A 673 -8.35 -45.51 1.63
CA SER A 673 -8.68 -44.97 0.31
C SER A 673 -7.56 -44.10 -0.25
N LYS A 674 -6.69 -43.54 0.62
CA LYS A 674 -5.66 -42.54 0.28
C LYS A 674 -6.22 -41.22 -0.25
N HIS A 675 -7.50 -40.98 0.02
CA HIS A 675 -8.21 -39.73 -0.29
C HIS A 675 -8.66 -39.08 1.00
N ASP A 676 -8.63 -37.76 1.06
CA ASP A 676 -9.17 -37.02 2.19
C ASP A 676 -10.71 -37.12 2.25
N MET A 677 -11.27 -36.68 3.38
CA MET A 677 -12.71 -36.77 3.63
C MET A 677 -13.51 -35.90 2.64
N GLU A 678 -12.96 -34.75 2.26
CA GLU A 678 -13.60 -33.77 1.37
C GLU A 678 -13.84 -34.38 -0.01
N TYR A 679 -12.79 -34.97 -0.59
CA TYR A 679 -12.79 -35.67 -1.85
C TYR A 679 -13.82 -36.81 -1.87
N LEU A 680 -13.86 -37.62 -0.81
CA LEU A 680 -14.83 -38.72 -0.69
C LEU A 680 -16.28 -38.24 -0.63
N VAL A 681 -16.54 -37.08 -0.02
CA VAL A 681 -17.87 -36.47 0.04
C VAL A 681 -18.32 -35.95 -1.32
N ILE A 682 -17.43 -35.28 -2.06
CA ILE A 682 -17.72 -34.83 -3.44
C ILE A 682 -18.07 -36.03 -4.31
N PHE A 683 -17.28 -37.10 -4.24
CA PHE A 683 -17.56 -38.32 -4.99
C PHE A 683 -18.90 -38.98 -4.58
N ARG A 684 -19.22 -39.03 -3.27
CA ARG A 684 -20.51 -39.57 -2.78
C ARG A 684 -21.69 -38.80 -3.37
N LYS A 685 -21.62 -37.47 -3.39
CA LYS A 685 -22.66 -36.60 -3.97
C LYS A 685 -22.81 -36.79 -5.47
N LEU A 686 -21.69 -36.86 -6.20
CA LEU A 686 -21.67 -37.19 -7.64
C LEU A 686 -22.31 -38.53 -7.93
N ARG A 687 -21.98 -39.55 -7.14
CA ARG A 687 -22.58 -40.88 -7.24
C ARG A 687 -24.09 -40.84 -7.04
N ASP A 688 -24.58 -40.21 -5.97
CA ASP A 688 -26.02 -40.11 -5.70
C ASP A 688 -26.77 -39.38 -6.82
N TYR A 689 -26.16 -38.33 -7.37
CA TYR A 689 -26.70 -37.63 -8.52
C TYR A 689 -26.74 -38.53 -9.77
N CYS A 690 -25.66 -39.23 -10.08
CA CYS A 690 -25.61 -40.13 -11.25
C CYS A 690 -26.61 -41.28 -11.13
N VAL A 691 -26.74 -41.88 -9.95
CA VAL A 691 -27.71 -42.95 -9.67
C VAL A 691 -29.14 -42.45 -9.82
N SER A 692 -29.47 -41.28 -9.26
CA SER A 692 -30.82 -40.71 -9.34
C SER A 692 -31.22 -40.30 -10.76
N HIS A 693 -30.26 -39.97 -11.63
CA HIS A 693 -30.49 -39.55 -13.02
C HIS A 693 -30.17 -40.63 -14.07
N ALA A 694 -29.90 -41.88 -13.64
CA ALA A 694 -29.53 -42.99 -14.51
C ALA A 694 -28.33 -42.70 -15.46
N ILE A 695 -27.36 -41.92 -14.97
CA ILE A 695 -26.10 -41.65 -15.68
C ILE A 695 -25.13 -42.79 -15.38
N LEU A 696 -24.49 -43.35 -16.41
CA LEU A 696 -23.48 -44.39 -16.22
C LEU A 696 -22.18 -43.75 -15.75
N PHE A 697 -21.54 -44.31 -14.73
CA PHE A 697 -20.30 -43.79 -14.18
C PHE A 697 -19.39 -44.91 -13.70
N THR A 698 -18.08 -44.66 -13.66
CA THR A 698 -17.07 -45.60 -13.18
C THR A 698 -16.86 -45.49 -11.67
N ASP A 699 -16.39 -46.55 -11.00
CA ASP A 699 -15.99 -46.43 -9.59
C ASP A 699 -14.73 -45.56 -9.44
N LEU A 700 -14.52 -45.01 -8.24
CA LEU A 700 -13.35 -44.19 -7.95
C LEU A 700 -12.04 -44.95 -8.24
N ASP A 701 -11.06 -44.25 -8.84
CA ASP A 701 -9.74 -44.77 -9.22
C ASP A 701 -9.71 -45.95 -10.20
N THR A 702 -10.82 -46.25 -10.87
CA THR A 702 -10.80 -47.24 -11.96
C THR A 702 -10.13 -46.71 -13.23
N ASP A 703 -10.16 -45.38 -13.45
CA ASP A 703 -9.52 -44.73 -14.59
C ASP A 703 -8.20 -44.04 -14.20
N VAL A 704 -7.21 -44.11 -15.10
CA VAL A 704 -5.88 -43.51 -14.90
C VAL A 704 -5.81 -42.03 -15.27
N THR A 705 -6.74 -41.55 -16.09
CA THR A 705 -6.76 -40.19 -16.64
C THR A 705 -7.74 -39.25 -15.95
N ALA A 706 -8.86 -39.78 -15.43
CA ALA A 706 -9.87 -39.01 -14.71
C ALA A 706 -10.18 -39.63 -13.33
N ASP A 707 -10.81 -38.86 -12.45
CA ASP A 707 -11.30 -39.39 -11.17
C ASP A 707 -12.57 -40.21 -11.36
N LEU A 708 -13.41 -39.77 -12.31
CA LEU A 708 -14.66 -40.40 -12.67
C LEU A 708 -14.91 -40.21 -14.18
N LEU A 709 -15.28 -41.29 -14.88
CA LEU A 709 -15.78 -41.21 -16.24
C LEU A 709 -17.30 -41.35 -16.21
N MET A 710 -18.00 -40.39 -16.79
CA MET A 710 -19.46 -40.42 -16.90
C MET A 710 -19.87 -40.58 -18.36
N THR A 711 -20.88 -41.40 -18.61
CA THR A 711 -21.46 -41.57 -19.94
C THR A 711 -22.93 -41.19 -19.92
N LYS A 712 -23.27 -40.16 -20.69
CA LYS A 712 -24.65 -39.70 -20.89
C LYS A 712 -24.90 -39.60 -22.40
N GLU A 713 -25.99 -40.18 -22.88
CA GLU A 713 -26.39 -40.15 -24.31
C GLU A 713 -25.27 -40.62 -25.27
N GLY A 714 -24.45 -41.59 -24.84
CA GLY A 714 -23.34 -42.12 -25.64
C GLY A 714 -22.10 -41.22 -25.70
N LYS A 715 -22.09 -40.08 -25.01
CA LYS A 715 -20.91 -39.21 -24.87
C LYS A 715 -20.24 -39.44 -23.53
N GLN A 716 -18.92 -39.62 -23.56
CA GLN A 716 -18.09 -39.81 -22.38
C GLN A 716 -17.51 -38.47 -21.94
N ASN A 717 -17.76 -38.11 -20.69
CA ASN A 717 -17.26 -36.91 -20.04
C ASN A 717 -16.29 -37.29 -18.93
N SER A 718 -15.21 -36.52 -18.80
CA SER A 718 -14.21 -36.73 -17.75
C SER A 718 -14.50 -35.82 -16.58
N VAL A 719 -14.54 -36.39 -15.37
CA VAL A 719 -14.77 -35.66 -14.14
C VAL A 719 -13.50 -35.72 -13.29
N TYR A 720 -13.11 -34.56 -12.78
CA TYR A 720 -12.01 -34.37 -11.85
C TYR A 720 -12.57 -33.79 -10.56
N ILE A 721 -12.06 -34.25 -9.43
CA ILE A 721 -12.45 -33.76 -8.10
C ILE A 721 -11.31 -32.91 -7.55
N TYR A 722 -11.62 -31.67 -7.23
CA TYR A 722 -10.70 -30.78 -6.53
C TYR A 722 -10.95 -30.88 -5.02
N SER A 723 -9.88 -31.11 -4.25
CA SER A 723 -9.87 -30.99 -2.79
C SER A 723 -8.63 -30.20 -2.36
N THR A 724 -8.75 -29.51 -1.22
CA THR A 724 -7.69 -28.70 -0.63
C THR A 724 -6.46 -29.51 -0.20
N GLU A 725 -6.64 -30.72 0.32
CA GLU A 725 -5.57 -31.61 0.80
C GLU A 725 -5.21 -32.71 -0.21
N GLY A 726 -6.12 -32.97 -1.17
CA GLY A 726 -5.97 -33.98 -2.20
C GLY A 726 -5.03 -33.60 -3.35
N LYS A 727 -4.44 -34.62 -3.99
CA LYS A 727 -3.72 -34.43 -5.26
C LYS A 727 -4.69 -34.58 -6.41
N MET A 728 -5.08 -33.46 -7.02
CA MET A 728 -5.84 -33.46 -8.26
C MET A 728 -5.04 -34.16 -9.38
N LYS A 729 -5.69 -35.04 -10.14
CA LYS A 729 -5.07 -35.66 -11.33
C LYS A 729 -4.75 -34.60 -12.39
N THR A 730 -3.72 -34.86 -13.22
CA THR A 730 -3.32 -33.96 -14.30
C THR A 730 -4.42 -33.89 -15.36
N LEU A 731 -4.95 -32.69 -15.57
CA LEU A 731 -6.06 -32.43 -16.48
C LEU A 731 -5.55 -32.39 -17.93
N THR A 732 -6.00 -33.32 -18.76
CA THR A 732 -5.63 -33.37 -20.18
C THR A 732 -6.81 -32.93 -21.05
N LEU A 733 -6.69 -31.81 -21.76
CA LEU A 733 -7.74 -31.34 -22.67
C LEU A 733 -7.80 -32.22 -23.92
N SER A 734 -8.98 -32.79 -24.18
CA SER A 734 -9.30 -33.48 -25.43
C SER A 734 -10.42 -32.76 -26.16
N LYS A 735 -10.33 -32.69 -27.48
CA LYS A 735 -11.30 -31.98 -28.34
C LYS A 735 -12.69 -32.62 -28.31
N ASP A 736 -12.77 -33.91 -27.99
CA ASP A 736 -14.00 -34.71 -28.13
C ASP A 736 -14.69 -35.02 -26.79
N SER A 737 -14.13 -34.58 -25.66
CA SER A 737 -14.70 -34.82 -24.32
C SER A 737 -14.86 -33.53 -23.53
N ARG A 738 -16.05 -33.28 -22.98
CA ARG A 738 -16.22 -32.22 -21.97
C ARG A 738 -15.59 -32.67 -20.66
N ILE A 739 -14.91 -31.73 -20.01
CA ILE A 739 -14.26 -31.95 -18.72
C ILE A 739 -15.03 -31.19 -17.65
N PHE A 740 -15.30 -31.85 -16.54
CA PHE A 740 -15.92 -31.23 -15.38
C PHE A 740 -14.93 -31.28 -14.21
N VAL A 741 -14.74 -30.15 -13.54
CA VAL A 741 -13.97 -30.08 -12.29
C VAL A 741 -14.93 -29.74 -11.17
N PHE A 742 -15.00 -30.62 -10.16
CA PHE A 742 -15.92 -30.49 -9.04
C PHE A 742 -15.27 -29.96 -7.79
N PHE A 743 -15.96 -29.03 -7.14
CA PHE A 743 -15.61 -28.41 -5.86
C PHE A 743 -16.67 -28.76 -4.82
N ILE A 744 -16.29 -28.74 -3.54
CA ILE A 744 -17.24 -28.99 -2.45
C ILE A 744 -18.28 -27.87 -2.31
N ASP A 745 -17.88 -26.62 -2.57
CA ASP A 745 -18.72 -25.42 -2.49
C ASP A 745 -18.23 -24.30 -3.44
N GLU A 746 -19.02 -23.22 -3.54
CA GLU A 746 -18.73 -22.03 -4.36
C GLU A 746 -17.44 -21.31 -3.92
N LEU A 747 -17.16 -21.28 -2.62
CA LEU A 747 -16.02 -20.55 -2.05
C LEU A 747 -14.71 -21.15 -2.57
N GLN A 748 -14.59 -22.47 -2.51
CA GLN A 748 -13.40 -23.15 -3.03
C GLN A 748 -13.24 -23.04 -4.54
N LYS A 749 -14.35 -23.04 -5.29
CA LYS A 749 -14.35 -22.82 -6.73
C LYS A 749 -13.73 -21.45 -7.05
N GLU A 750 -14.12 -20.41 -6.32
CA GLU A 750 -13.55 -19.07 -6.48
C GLU A 750 -12.07 -19.00 -6.04
N GLU A 751 -11.69 -19.63 -4.92
CA GLU A 751 -10.29 -19.71 -4.50
C GLU A 751 -9.40 -20.44 -5.51
N PHE A 752 -9.92 -21.48 -6.17
CA PHE A 752 -9.24 -22.17 -7.25
C PHE A 752 -9.05 -21.26 -8.46
N LEU A 753 -10.11 -20.56 -8.88
CA LEU A 753 -10.05 -19.63 -10.00
C LEU A 753 -9.08 -18.48 -9.72
N ASP A 754 -9.08 -17.90 -8.52
CA ASP A 754 -8.13 -16.83 -8.16
C ASP A 754 -6.68 -17.31 -8.25
N ARG A 755 -6.39 -18.53 -7.76
CA ARG A 755 -5.07 -19.15 -7.91
C ARG A 755 -4.72 -19.47 -9.35
N LEU A 756 -5.65 -20.01 -10.14
CA LEU A 756 -5.44 -20.32 -11.55
C LEU A 756 -5.08 -19.05 -12.33
N TYR A 757 -5.85 -17.98 -12.15
CA TYR A 757 -5.64 -16.72 -12.86
C TYR A 757 -4.40 -15.95 -12.38
N ALA A 758 -3.95 -16.17 -11.15
CA ALA A 758 -2.64 -15.70 -10.66
C ALA A 758 -1.46 -16.60 -11.08
N SER A 759 -1.72 -17.80 -11.60
CA SER A 759 -0.68 -18.75 -12.02
C SER A 759 -0.19 -18.47 -13.44
N PHE A 760 1.11 -18.71 -13.66
CA PHE A 760 1.78 -18.54 -14.95
C PHE A 760 2.32 -19.88 -15.44
N GLY A 761 2.08 -20.22 -16.71
CA GLY A 761 2.59 -21.45 -17.33
C GLY A 761 1.67 -21.93 -18.46
N GLU A 762 2.20 -22.76 -19.37
CA GLU A 762 1.44 -23.28 -20.51
C GLU A 762 0.18 -24.03 -20.04
N ASP A 763 0.30 -24.92 -19.06
CA ASP A 763 -0.83 -25.71 -18.54
C ASP A 763 -1.93 -24.83 -17.91
N ALA A 764 -1.55 -23.79 -17.17
CA ALA A 764 -2.50 -22.87 -16.56
C ALA A 764 -3.28 -22.08 -17.62
N GLU A 765 -2.60 -21.65 -18.69
CA GLU A 765 -3.22 -20.91 -19.79
C GLU A 765 -4.11 -21.82 -20.65
N VAL A 766 -3.68 -23.05 -20.90
CA VAL A 766 -4.49 -24.06 -21.59
C VAL A 766 -5.78 -24.32 -20.81
N LEU A 767 -5.72 -24.46 -19.49
CA LEU A 767 -6.90 -24.63 -18.64
C LEU A 767 -7.81 -23.39 -18.65
N LYS A 768 -7.25 -22.18 -18.54
CA LYS A 768 -8.00 -20.93 -18.64
C LYS A 768 -8.77 -20.81 -19.96
N LEU A 769 -8.11 -21.12 -21.09
CA LEU A 769 -8.75 -21.16 -22.41
C LEU A 769 -9.81 -22.26 -22.49
N GLY A 770 -9.54 -23.43 -21.90
CA GLY A 770 -10.49 -24.53 -21.80
C GLY A 770 -11.79 -24.13 -21.08
N ILE A 771 -11.68 -23.35 -20.01
CA ILE A 771 -12.83 -22.81 -19.27
C ILE A 771 -13.61 -21.81 -20.14
N GLU A 772 -12.93 -20.82 -20.72
CA GLU A 772 -13.57 -19.77 -21.53
C GLU A 772 -14.35 -20.33 -22.73
N TYR A 773 -13.78 -21.33 -23.42
CA TYR A 773 -14.41 -21.97 -24.57
C TYR A 773 -15.40 -23.09 -24.18
N ASN A 774 -15.73 -23.26 -22.89
CA ASN A 774 -16.62 -24.30 -22.36
C ASN A 774 -16.18 -25.75 -22.67
N TYR A 775 -14.88 -25.99 -22.85
CA TYR A 775 -14.31 -27.36 -22.86
C TYR A 775 -14.15 -27.91 -21.45
N VAL A 776 -13.90 -27.02 -20.48
CA VAL A 776 -13.82 -27.32 -19.05
C VAL A 776 -14.92 -26.55 -18.33
N MET A 777 -15.73 -27.26 -17.55
CA MET A 777 -16.77 -26.66 -16.72
C MET A 777 -16.40 -26.85 -15.24
N LEU A 778 -16.40 -25.75 -14.49
CA LEU A 778 -16.17 -25.76 -13.05
C LEU A 778 -17.51 -25.78 -12.34
N LEU A 779 -17.76 -26.80 -11.53
CA LEU A 779 -19.04 -27.01 -10.85
C LEU A 779 -18.80 -27.23 -9.36
N ASP A 780 -19.66 -26.68 -8.52
CA ASP A 780 -19.70 -27.03 -7.10
C ASP A 780 -20.81 -28.06 -6.83
N CYS A 781 -20.77 -28.67 -5.65
CA CYS A 781 -21.72 -29.70 -5.26
C CYS A 781 -23.17 -29.19 -5.04
N GLU A 782 -23.41 -27.88 -4.94
CA GLU A 782 -24.76 -27.31 -4.84
C GLU A 782 -25.40 -27.16 -6.22
N HIS A 783 -24.59 -26.92 -7.26
CA HIS A 783 -25.00 -26.78 -8.66
C HIS A 783 -24.72 -28.03 -9.52
N ILE A 784 -24.80 -29.21 -8.92
CA ILE A 784 -24.52 -30.50 -9.58
C ILE A 784 -25.51 -30.82 -10.71
N ASP A 785 -26.69 -30.19 -10.69
CA ASP A 785 -27.73 -30.30 -11.71
C ASP A 785 -27.29 -29.77 -13.08
N GLN A 786 -26.33 -28.83 -13.13
CA GLN A 786 -25.75 -28.31 -14.37
C GLN A 786 -25.03 -29.37 -15.20
N LEU A 787 -24.67 -30.51 -14.58
CA LEU A 787 -24.11 -31.69 -15.25
C LEU A 787 -25.11 -32.33 -16.25
N ALA A 788 -26.40 -32.01 -16.15
CA ALA A 788 -27.42 -32.50 -17.07
C ALA A 788 -27.55 -31.70 -18.38
N LEU A 789 -26.91 -30.53 -18.51
CA LEU A 789 -26.92 -29.63 -19.68
C LEU A 789 -25.65 -29.79 -20.53
#